data_AF-A0A4R8B2W6-F1
#
_entry.id   AF-A0A4R8B2W6-F1
#
_cell.length_a   1.000
_cell.length_b   1.000
_cell.length_c   1.000
_cell.angle_alpha   90.00
_cell.angle_beta   90.00
_cell.angle_gamma   90.00
#
_symmetry.space_group_name_H-M   'P 1'
#
loop_
_entity.id
_entity.type
_entity.pdbx_description
1 polymer ?
#
loop_
_entity_poly.entity_id
_entity_poly.type
_entity_poly.pdbx_seq_one_letter_code
_entity_poly.pdbx_strand_id
1 'polypeptide(L)'
;MKKILFLLTLTTSIISVQAQEKVPYWQNEKINEENREPMHASYFVYENEAAAAQNDYRKSQNYLDLNGAWKFKYVTSPNDLPAGFENTKFDDKNWDNFKIPASWDVNGYGYPVYVNTTYDFDYLMAPNPPFVPTSYNPTGVYRREITVDKSWEGKDIFLHIGTAKSNLTVWVNGVYVGYGEDGKLPSEFNINKYIKTGKNSIVLKVMKWSDGSYLECQDMWRMSGITRDSYLIARNKTHLNDYEIIPDLDASYVNGSLKISTQFSDLNKNDNYTFEVQLKDNGKIIDSKKAELTAGTKKAAFDFAVNNPKKWSAEIPNLYQVSFILKDKKGAVVEIINQNVGFRKVEIKGGQLLVNGKAIYIKGVNRHETDPVTGQTISRERMEQDVRTMKEFNINAVRMSHYPNDEYMYELCDKYGIYVVDEANIESHGMGYDITKTLGNKPDWELSHIQRMQRMVERDKNHASVIIWSMGNEAGNGYNFYRGYLWIKNRDKSRPIQYERATAGAWDGKDLKYEWDSDIIDPMYSSPNKMEEYILANPHPDRPYIQCEYAHAMGNSMGNFKDYWDVYRKYPNFQGGFIWDMIDQSVYKTLPDGTKILAYGGDFGPKDVKSDNNFVNNGVFTVERKPNPHAFEVKNVLQNILTSWENQETATIKVYNEFSFKNLENVTLHWEVILDGVKEANGAIDYLAIDPKQSKTYQLPIKLGDKKYQEAFINISYTLKEDEPLLPKGFEIAKEQLAYKGKWQNDIKVNGAAKISVVKNANNTVFKSEKTEIAFDKKTGFISAYTFENQPIIKDGYQLRPNFWRAPNDNDFGANFQTYLIAWKEATENPTLVSWTNSVTKDNKILVKATYDLPQVSSKLELNYEINSNGELSVKEQLNIDKTKEVVILPRFGMEIIIPKDFSNVSYYGRGPYENYIDRKYSSEVGLYNQTVSEQYYPYIRPQETGNKTDVRWVTLSNDKLKLTVTSDELLSFTALHFLNEDLDDGIKKDQRHAAELKERDLTSLKIDSKQMGVGGIDSWQAWPMEKYLLREKSYQYQFKITPSLK
;
A
#
# COMPACT_ATOMS: atom_id res chain seq x y z
N MET A 1 57.68 -65.91 -6.54
CA MET A 1 57.27 -64.48 -6.54
C MET A 1 55.91 -64.27 -7.25
N LYS A 2 54.81 -64.87 -6.77
CA LYS A 2 53.46 -64.71 -7.38
C LYS A 2 52.30 -64.72 -6.36
N LYS A 3 52.56 -64.37 -5.08
CA LYS A 3 51.51 -64.28 -4.04
C LYS A 3 51.56 -63.02 -3.14
N ILE A 4 52.47 -62.09 -3.38
CA ILE A 4 52.56 -60.84 -2.58
C ILE A 4 52.06 -59.60 -3.37
N LEU A 5 51.90 -59.69 -4.69
CA LEU A 5 51.48 -58.56 -5.53
C LEU A 5 49.95 -58.45 -5.74
N PHE A 6 49.15 -59.38 -5.20
CA PHE A 6 47.68 -59.37 -5.35
C PHE A 6 46.94 -58.90 -4.09
N LEU A 7 47.63 -58.75 -2.95
CA LEU A 7 47.04 -58.25 -1.71
C LEU A 7 47.17 -56.72 -1.55
N LEU A 8 48.09 -56.08 -2.28
CA LEU A 8 48.28 -54.62 -2.22
C LEU A 8 47.39 -53.83 -3.19
N THR A 9 46.78 -54.48 -4.20
CA THR A 9 45.84 -53.83 -5.13
C THR A 9 44.38 -53.97 -4.71
N LEU A 10 44.06 -54.87 -3.77
CA LEU A 10 42.71 -55.00 -3.21
C LEU A 10 42.48 -54.14 -1.95
N THR A 11 43.54 -53.64 -1.32
CA THR A 11 43.46 -52.75 -0.15
C THR A 11 43.50 -51.25 -0.49
N THR A 12 43.94 -50.88 -1.69
CA THR A 12 43.84 -49.48 -2.18
C THR A 12 42.60 -49.20 -3.02
N SER A 13 41.72 -50.19 -3.21
CA SER A 13 40.48 -50.06 -4.00
C SER A 13 39.20 -50.00 -3.15
N ILE A 14 39.32 -49.98 -1.81
CA ILE A 14 38.19 -49.90 -0.87
C ILE A 14 38.20 -48.56 -0.07
N ILE A 15 39.06 -47.60 -0.40
CA ILE A 15 39.08 -46.26 0.25
C ILE A 15 38.67 -45.13 -0.72
N SER A 16 38.19 -45.46 -1.93
CA SER A 16 37.87 -44.44 -2.95
C SER A 16 36.38 -44.31 -3.25
N VAL A 17 35.50 -44.83 -2.40
CA VAL A 17 34.04 -44.66 -2.55
C VAL A 17 33.52 -43.87 -1.36
N GLN A 18 33.42 -42.56 -1.55
CA GLN A 18 32.67 -41.51 -0.82
C GLN A 18 33.53 -40.29 -0.50
N ALA A 19 33.83 -39.51 -1.52
CA ALA A 19 34.01 -38.07 -1.39
C ALA A 19 33.49 -37.39 -2.66
N GLN A 20 32.27 -37.72 -3.06
CA GLN A 20 31.49 -36.78 -3.87
C GLN A 20 31.06 -35.73 -2.85
N GLU A 21 31.59 -34.50 -2.97
CA GLU A 21 31.19 -33.39 -2.09
C GLU A 21 29.66 -33.33 -2.07
N LYS A 22 29.07 -33.62 -0.91
CA LYS A 22 27.62 -33.59 -0.74
C LYS A 22 27.20 -32.13 -0.96
N VAL A 23 26.39 -31.87 -2.00
CA VAL A 23 25.81 -30.55 -2.25
C VAL A 23 25.16 -30.08 -0.94
N PRO A 24 25.54 -28.90 -0.41
CA PRO A 24 25.00 -28.43 0.86
C PRO A 24 23.50 -28.15 0.74
N TYR A 25 22.76 -28.19 1.86
CA TYR A 25 21.30 -28.05 1.83
C TYR A 25 20.84 -26.73 1.19
N TRP A 26 21.52 -25.62 1.46
CA TRP A 26 21.22 -24.29 0.92
C TRP A 26 21.56 -24.10 -0.57
N GLN A 27 21.94 -25.16 -1.29
CA GLN A 27 22.06 -25.20 -2.75
C GLN A 27 21.41 -26.45 -3.34
N ASN A 28 20.37 -26.98 -2.68
CA ASN A 28 19.74 -28.24 -3.07
C ASN A 28 18.22 -28.17 -2.91
N GLU A 29 17.55 -27.87 -4.02
CA GLU A 29 16.09 -27.69 -4.13
C GLU A 29 15.27 -28.92 -3.69
N LYS A 30 15.93 -30.07 -3.50
CA LYS A 30 15.32 -31.33 -3.08
C LYS A 30 15.32 -31.50 -1.56
N ILE A 31 15.96 -30.60 -0.80
CA ILE A 31 16.06 -30.65 0.67
C ILE A 31 15.88 -29.25 1.28
N ASN A 32 14.63 -28.87 1.55
CA ASN A 32 14.32 -27.56 2.16
C ASN A 32 14.27 -27.59 3.70
N GLU A 33 14.23 -28.78 4.30
CA GLU A 33 14.15 -28.95 5.76
C GLU A 33 14.77 -30.27 6.20
N GLU A 34 15.24 -30.32 7.45
CA GLU A 34 15.66 -31.54 8.13
C GLU A 34 15.34 -31.43 9.62
N ASN A 35 14.66 -32.44 10.17
CA ASN A 35 14.21 -32.52 11.57
C ASN A 35 13.31 -31.37 12.05
N ARG A 36 12.75 -30.57 11.13
CA ARG A 36 11.71 -29.58 11.44
C ARG A 36 10.40 -30.29 11.79
N GLU A 37 9.71 -29.83 12.82
CA GLU A 37 8.39 -30.34 13.18
C GLU A 37 7.36 -30.01 12.09
N PRO A 38 6.36 -30.87 11.84
CA PRO A 38 5.27 -30.55 10.94
C PRO A 38 4.55 -29.27 11.36
N MET A 39 4.17 -28.43 10.40
CA MET A 39 3.39 -27.23 10.68
C MET A 39 2.02 -27.60 11.24
N HIS A 40 1.57 -26.84 12.23
CA HIS A 40 0.26 -26.95 12.86
C HIS A 40 -0.40 -25.57 12.95
N ALA A 41 -1.68 -25.53 13.33
CA ALA A 41 -2.37 -24.26 13.54
C ALA A 41 -1.63 -23.38 14.56
N SER A 42 -1.62 -22.07 14.37
CA SER A 42 -1.10 -21.16 15.39
C SER A 42 -1.96 -21.25 16.65
N TYR A 43 -1.32 -21.50 17.81
CA TYR A 43 -1.98 -21.47 19.10
C TYR A 43 -0.98 -21.27 20.24
N PHE A 44 -1.49 -20.81 21.38
CA PHE A 44 -0.72 -20.73 22.62
C PHE A 44 -1.31 -21.62 23.70
N VAL A 45 -0.44 -22.14 24.55
CA VAL A 45 -0.76 -23.14 25.58
C VAL A 45 -0.63 -22.54 26.97
N TYR A 46 -1.60 -22.84 27.82
CA TYR A 46 -1.65 -22.39 29.21
C TYR A 46 -1.71 -23.59 30.16
N GLU A 47 -1.00 -23.50 31.29
CA GLU A 47 -0.91 -24.58 32.29
C GLU A 47 -2.16 -24.73 33.18
N ASN A 48 -3.03 -23.71 33.24
CA ASN A 48 -4.22 -23.71 34.08
C ASN A 48 -5.22 -22.63 33.65
N GLU A 49 -6.42 -22.66 34.24
CA GLU A 49 -7.53 -21.75 33.91
C GLU A 49 -7.22 -20.28 34.22
N ALA A 50 -6.45 -19.99 35.28
CA ALA A 50 -6.09 -18.62 35.65
C ALA A 50 -5.15 -17.98 34.62
N ALA A 51 -4.16 -18.73 34.14
CA ALA A 51 -3.27 -18.30 33.06
C ALA A 51 -4.02 -18.13 31.73
N ALA A 52 -4.89 -19.11 31.39
CA ALA A 52 -5.70 -19.05 30.18
C ALA A 52 -6.67 -17.85 30.15
N ALA A 53 -7.18 -17.42 31.31
CA ALA A 53 -8.03 -16.25 31.44
C ALA A 53 -7.28 -14.92 31.24
N GLN A 54 -5.97 -14.86 31.56
CA GLN A 54 -5.14 -13.69 31.28
C GLN A 54 -4.78 -13.56 29.80
N ASN A 55 -4.77 -14.69 29.07
CA ASN A 55 -4.47 -14.78 27.65
C ASN A 55 -3.13 -14.13 27.24
N ASP A 56 -2.12 -14.27 28.11
CA ASP A 56 -0.75 -13.80 27.90
C ASP A 56 0.23 -14.97 28.06
N TYR A 57 0.45 -15.69 26.96
CA TYR A 57 1.26 -16.91 26.95
C TYR A 57 2.72 -16.66 27.33
N ARG A 58 3.21 -15.42 27.17
CA ARG A 58 4.58 -15.03 27.53
C ARG A 58 4.82 -15.06 29.04
N LYS A 59 3.75 -15.10 29.84
CA LYS A 59 3.80 -15.27 31.30
C LYS A 59 3.69 -16.72 31.76
N SER A 60 3.52 -17.69 30.85
CA SER A 60 3.45 -19.10 31.23
C SER A 60 4.77 -19.57 31.85
N GLN A 61 4.70 -20.41 32.88
CA GLN A 61 5.89 -21.08 33.43
C GLN A 61 6.56 -22.06 32.44
N ASN A 62 5.86 -22.41 31.37
CA ASN A 62 6.31 -23.30 30.31
C ASN A 62 6.87 -22.55 29.08
N TYR A 63 7.06 -21.23 29.20
CA TYR A 63 7.59 -20.38 28.15
C TYR A 63 8.96 -19.82 28.57
N LEU A 64 9.91 -19.77 27.64
CA LEU A 64 11.18 -19.09 27.80
C LEU A 64 11.45 -18.20 26.60
N ASP A 65 11.50 -16.89 26.84
CA ASP A 65 11.80 -15.89 25.82
C ASP A 65 13.25 -16.01 25.31
N LEU A 66 13.41 -16.12 23.99
CA LEU A 66 14.70 -16.11 23.31
C LEU A 66 14.96 -14.79 22.56
N ASN A 67 14.05 -13.83 22.61
CA ASN A 67 14.30 -12.47 22.15
C ASN A 67 15.32 -11.77 23.06
N GLY A 68 15.89 -10.67 22.56
CA GLY A 68 16.93 -9.92 23.25
C GLY A 68 18.33 -10.20 22.70
N ALA A 69 19.34 -10.01 23.55
CA ALA A 69 20.74 -10.05 23.14
C ALA A 69 21.27 -11.47 22.91
N TRP A 70 21.99 -11.65 21.81
CA TRP A 70 22.74 -12.84 21.42
C TRP A 70 24.17 -12.46 21.08
N LYS A 71 25.14 -13.35 21.35
CA LYS A 71 26.46 -13.23 20.76
C LYS A 71 26.35 -13.41 19.26
N PHE A 72 26.96 -12.52 18.48
CA PHE A 72 26.75 -12.45 17.05
C PHE A 72 28.06 -12.34 16.28
N LYS A 73 28.18 -13.17 15.25
CA LYS A 73 29.27 -13.11 14.28
C LYS A 73 28.70 -12.97 12.88
N TYR A 74 29.03 -11.85 12.25
CA TYR A 74 28.78 -11.62 10.83
C TYR A 74 30.05 -11.86 10.01
N VAL A 75 29.91 -12.53 8.87
CA VAL A 75 30.95 -12.70 7.86
C VAL A 75 30.38 -12.50 6.47
N THR A 76 31.21 -12.06 5.52
CA THR A 76 30.80 -11.80 4.13
C THR A 76 30.74 -13.06 3.27
N SER A 77 31.48 -14.12 3.63
CA SER A 77 31.39 -15.45 3.01
C SER A 77 31.19 -16.51 4.08
N PRO A 78 30.38 -17.56 3.83
CA PRO A 78 30.24 -18.68 4.76
C PRO A 78 31.57 -19.42 5.02
N ASN A 79 32.54 -19.30 4.11
CA ASN A 79 33.87 -19.91 4.27
C ASN A 79 34.73 -19.21 5.34
N ASP A 80 34.38 -17.98 5.73
CA ASP A 80 35.11 -17.18 6.72
C ASP A 80 34.63 -17.43 8.17
N LEU A 81 33.65 -18.33 8.36
CA LEU A 81 33.16 -18.66 9.69
C LEU A 81 34.26 -19.32 10.55
N PRO A 82 34.41 -18.94 11.83
CA PRO A 82 35.38 -19.57 12.72
C PRO A 82 35.11 -21.07 12.87
N ALA A 83 36.14 -21.91 12.69
CA ALA A 83 36.00 -23.34 12.85
C ALA A 83 35.48 -23.70 14.26
N GLY A 84 34.48 -24.59 14.32
CA GLY A 84 33.91 -25.06 15.58
C GLY A 84 33.04 -24.04 16.31
N PHE A 85 32.51 -23.03 15.61
CA PHE A 85 31.62 -22.00 16.17
C PHE A 85 30.35 -22.56 16.83
N GLU A 86 30.00 -23.82 16.59
CA GLU A 86 28.86 -24.52 17.18
C GLU A 86 29.18 -25.12 18.56
N ASN A 87 30.46 -25.30 18.90
CA ASN A 87 30.88 -26.00 20.10
C ASN A 87 30.53 -25.23 21.39
N THR A 88 30.19 -25.97 22.45
CA THR A 88 29.81 -25.41 23.75
C THR A 88 30.92 -24.64 24.47
N LYS A 89 32.19 -24.96 24.16
CA LYS A 89 33.37 -24.32 24.75
C LYS A 89 34.03 -23.29 23.84
N PHE A 90 33.40 -22.94 22.72
CA PHE A 90 33.90 -21.91 21.82
C PHE A 90 33.96 -20.56 22.54
N ASP A 91 35.05 -19.81 22.38
CA ASP A 91 35.21 -18.49 23.00
C ASP A 91 34.62 -17.38 22.10
N ASP A 92 33.42 -16.94 22.44
CA ASP A 92 32.68 -15.87 21.75
C ASP A 92 32.73 -14.52 22.51
N LYS A 93 33.64 -14.34 23.47
CA LYS A 93 33.74 -13.10 24.26
C LYS A 93 33.93 -11.85 23.40
N ASN A 94 34.69 -11.98 22.33
CA ASN A 94 35.00 -10.90 21.38
C ASN A 94 33.93 -10.73 20.29
N TRP A 95 32.86 -11.53 20.31
CA TRP A 95 31.73 -11.35 19.40
C TRP A 95 30.82 -10.21 19.89
N ASP A 96 30.20 -9.55 18.92
CA ASP A 96 29.24 -8.48 19.17
C ASP A 96 28.01 -9.01 19.91
N ASN A 97 27.24 -8.10 20.52
CA ASN A 97 25.92 -8.42 21.03
C ASN A 97 24.87 -7.89 20.05
N PHE A 98 24.08 -8.77 19.44
CA PHE A 98 23.01 -8.42 18.52
C PHE A 98 21.65 -8.76 19.11
N LYS A 99 20.64 -7.91 18.90
CA LYS A 99 19.30 -8.13 19.41
C LYS A 99 18.44 -8.81 18.35
N ILE A 100 17.75 -9.90 18.71
CA ILE A 100 16.66 -10.47 17.90
C ILE A 100 15.31 -10.25 18.60
N PRO A 101 14.19 -10.11 17.86
CA PRO A 101 14.15 -10.05 16.40
C PRO A 101 14.70 -8.73 15.84
N ALA A 102 15.40 -8.81 14.71
CA ALA A 102 15.86 -7.69 13.90
C ALA A 102 16.39 -8.16 12.53
N SER A 103 16.26 -7.31 11.52
CA SER A 103 17.06 -7.40 10.29
C SER A 103 18.45 -6.83 10.54
N TRP A 104 19.52 -7.55 10.19
CA TRP A 104 20.89 -7.04 10.44
C TRP A 104 21.26 -5.85 9.54
N ASP A 105 20.61 -5.74 8.37
CA ASP A 105 20.94 -4.77 7.33
C ASP A 105 20.70 -3.31 7.75
N VAL A 106 19.69 -3.09 8.60
CA VAL A 106 19.39 -1.79 9.21
C VAL A 106 19.98 -1.64 10.62
N ASN A 107 20.72 -2.64 11.09
CA ASN A 107 21.36 -2.68 12.41
C ASN A 107 22.90 -2.76 12.32
N GLY A 108 23.47 -2.27 11.22
CA GLY A 108 24.91 -2.03 11.08
C GLY A 108 25.74 -3.15 10.44
N TYR A 109 25.12 -4.23 9.95
CA TYR A 109 25.82 -5.31 9.26
C TYR A 109 25.33 -5.44 7.82
N GLY A 110 26.25 -5.46 6.86
CA GLY A 110 25.88 -5.43 5.44
C GLY A 110 25.13 -4.15 5.09
N TYR A 111 24.15 -4.26 4.21
CA TYR A 111 23.29 -3.16 3.78
C TYR A 111 22.05 -3.71 3.06
N PRO A 112 20.91 -3.01 3.15
CA PRO A 112 19.69 -3.42 2.45
C PRO A 112 19.87 -3.18 0.94
N VAL A 113 19.34 -4.09 0.13
CA VAL A 113 19.33 -3.96 -1.33
C VAL A 113 17.90 -3.88 -1.81
N TYR A 114 17.58 -2.92 -2.66
CA TYR A 114 16.26 -2.85 -3.29
C TYR A 114 16.38 -3.09 -4.79
N VAL A 115 15.73 -4.17 -5.24
CA VAL A 115 15.47 -4.52 -6.63
C VAL A 115 14.06 -5.08 -6.72
N ASN A 116 13.38 -4.80 -7.84
CA ASN A 116 12.05 -5.29 -8.15
C ASN A 116 12.16 -6.72 -8.72
N THR A 117 12.27 -6.85 -10.05
CA THR A 117 12.11 -8.14 -10.74
C THR A 117 13.38 -9.00 -10.74
N THR A 118 14.53 -8.45 -10.35
CA THR A 118 15.82 -9.17 -10.39
C THR A 118 16.19 -9.77 -9.04
N TYR A 119 17.12 -10.72 -9.05
CA TYR A 119 17.73 -11.22 -7.82
C TYR A 119 18.82 -10.26 -7.34
N ASP A 120 18.88 -9.98 -6.04
CA ASP A 120 19.86 -9.04 -5.48
C ASP A 120 21.31 -9.55 -5.56
N PHE A 121 21.53 -10.80 -5.97
CA PHE A 121 22.87 -11.34 -6.27
C PHE A 121 23.22 -11.40 -7.77
N ASP A 122 22.34 -10.94 -8.67
CA ASP A 122 22.56 -11.05 -10.14
C ASP A 122 23.81 -10.27 -10.61
N TYR A 123 24.25 -9.25 -9.86
CA TYR A 123 25.51 -8.56 -10.14
C TYR A 123 26.78 -9.38 -9.81
N LEU A 124 26.64 -10.47 -9.04
CA LEU A 124 27.72 -11.37 -8.63
C LEU A 124 27.75 -12.65 -9.47
N MET A 125 26.58 -13.15 -9.87
CA MET A 125 26.43 -14.29 -10.77
C MET A 125 25.11 -14.21 -11.53
N ALA A 126 25.10 -14.70 -12.76
CA ALA A 126 23.85 -14.91 -13.47
C ALA A 126 22.98 -15.94 -12.72
N PRO A 127 21.66 -15.69 -12.55
CA PRO A 127 20.72 -16.63 -11.96
C PRO A 127 20.84 -18.02 -12.59
N ASN A 128 21.20 -19.02 -11.76
CA ASN A 128 21.38 -20.41 -12.17
C ASN A 128 20.91 -21.35 -11.03
N PRO A 129 19.59 -21.49 -10.83
CA PRO A 129 19.03 -22.29 -9.75
C PRO A 129 19.53 -23.75 -9.81
N PRO A 130 19.84 -24.39 -8.66
CA PRO A 130 19.65 -23.92 -7.29
C PRO A 130 20.83 -23.08 -6.73
N PHE A 131 21.85 -22.80 -7.53
CA PHE A 131 23.11 -22.26 -7.02
C PHE A 131 23.02 -20.76 -6.69
N VAL A 132 23.60 -20.37 -5.57
CA VAL A 132 23.77 -18.97 -5.14
C VAL A 132 25.26 -18.66 -4.90
N PRO A 133 25.68 -17.38 -4.81
CA PRO A 133 27.07 -17.04 -4.58
C PRO A 133 27.66 -17.67 -3.33
N THR A 134 28.95 -18.03 -3.41
CA THR A 134 29.73 -18.60 -2.30
C THR A 134 30.90 -17.71 -1.89
N SER A 135 31.46 -16.93 -2.83
CA SER A 135 32.52 -15.96 -2.60
C SER A 135 32.04 -14.75 -1.77
N TYR A 136 30.78 -14.35 -1.95
CA TYR A 136 30.09 -13.37 -1.13
C TYR A 136 28.69 -13.90 -0.87
N ASN A 137 28.38 -14.29 0.36
CA ASN A 137 27.05 -14.66 0.83
C ASN A 137 27.01 -14.37 2.33
N PRO A 138 26.58 -13.16 2.71
CA PRO A 138 26.56 -12.72 4.10
C PRO A 138 25.93 -13.76 5.02
N THR A 139 26.66 -14.12 6.08
CA THR A 139 26.26 -15.17 7.01
C THR A 139 26.37 -14.67 8.44
N GLY A 140 25.28 -14.82 9.19
CA GLY A 140 25.18 -14.48 10.61
C GLY A 140 25.08 -15.72 11.48
N VAL A 141 25.93 -15.80 12.53
CA VAL A 141 25.85 -16.82 13.58
C VAL A 141 25.47 -16.16 14.90
N TYR A 142 24.41 -16.67 15.52
CA TYR A 142 23.87 -16.25 16.81
C TYR A 142 24.17 -17.33 17.85
N ARG A 143 24.79 -16.97 18.98
CA ARG A 143 25.05 -17.85 20.13
C ARG A 143 24.43 -17.29 21.39
N ARG A 144 23.75 -18.14 22.16
CA ARG A 144 23.20 -17.76 23.48
C ARG A 144 23.25 -18.92 24.45
N GLU A 145 23.69 -18.63 25.67
CA GLU A 145 23.51 -19.52 26.81
C GLU A 145 22.12 -19.25 27.41
N ILE A 146 21.38 -20.33 27.66
CA ILE A 146 20.09 -20.30 28.32
C ILE A 146 20.11 -21.23 29.54
N THR A 147 19.18 -21.02 30.46
CA THR A 147 18.96 -21.93 31.60
C THR A 147 17.57 -22.52 31.52
N VAL A 148 17.49 -23.85 31.45
CA VAL A 148 16.24 -24.59 31.51
C VAL A 148 15.95 -24.96 32.96
N ASP A 149 14.77 -24.57 33.44
CA ASP A 149 14.34 -24.85 34.79
C ASP A 149 14.08 -26.35 35.02
N LYS A 150 14.24 -26.80 36.26
CA LYS A 150 14.01 -28.20 36.63
C LYS A 150 12.54 -28.63 36.43
N SER A 151 11.59 -27.71 36.50
CA SER A 151 10.16 -27.97 36.22
C SER A 151 9.84 -28.38 34.78
N TRP A 152 10.82 -28.30 33.87
CA TRP A 152 10.70 -28.77 32.50
C TRP A 152 11.21 -30.22 32.32
N GLU A 153 11.77 -30.83 33.37
CA GLU A 153 12.22 -32.22 33.33
C GLU A 153 11.03 -33.16 33.04
N GLY A 154 11.20 -34.05 32.06
CA GLY A 154 10.15 -34.97 31.61
C GLY A 154 9.13 -34.38 30.63
N LYS A 155 9.18 -33.08 30.30
CA LYS A 155 8.37 -32.44 29.26
C LYS A 155 8.99 -32.57 27.87
N ASP A 156 8.20 -32.42 26.82
CA ASP A 156 8.69 -32.16 25.46
C ASP A 156 9.06 -30.69 25.34
N ILE A 157 10.23 -30.38 24.79
CA ILE A 157 10.74 -29.01 24.67
C ILE A 157 10.93 -28.71 23.19
N PHE A 158 10.30 -27.65 22.73
CA PHE A 158 10.34 -27.20 21.34
C PHE A 158 11.04 -25.84 21.24
N LEU A 159 11.97 -25.72 20.29
CA LEU A 159 12.54 -24.45 19.86
C LEU A 159 11.69 -23.88 18.75
N HIS A 160 11.13 -22.68 18.96
CA HIS A 160 10.39 -21.93 17.96
C HIS A 160 11.22 -20.72 17.50
N ILE A 161 11.49 -20.63 16.20
CA ILE A 161 12.07 -19.44 15.55
C ILE A 161 11.04 -18.90 14.57
N GLY A 162 10.48 -17.72 14.87
CA GLY A 162 9.34 -17.17 14.13
C GLY A 162 9.61 -16.92 12.64
N THR A 163 10.77 -16.34 12.33
CA THR A 163 11.24 -16.14 10.95
C THR A 163 12.77 -16.05 10.93
N ALA A 164 13.41 -16.79 10.04
CA ALA A 164 14.84 -16.66 9.74
C ALA A 164 15.05 -16.60 8.23
N LYS A 165 15.53 -15.45 7.72
CA LYS A 165 15.66 -15.21 6.27
C LYS A 165 17.11 -15.23 5.81
N SER A 166 17.49 -16.07 4.83
CA SER A 166 16.64 -16.96 4.00
C SER A 166 16.54 -18.41 4.49
N ASN A 167 17.40 -18.81 5.43
CA ASN A 167 17.46 -20.17 5.97
C ASN A 167 17.85 -20.18 7.45
N LEU A 168 17.72 -21.35 8.08
CA LEU A 168 18.08 -21.59 9.48
C LEU A 168 18.81 -22.92 9.62
N THR A 169 19.97 -22.90 10.30
CA THR A 169 20.61 -24.11 10.83
C THR A 169 20.74 -24.01 12.34
N VAL A 170 20.41 -25.09 13.06
CA VAL A 170 20.34 -25.09 14.53
C VAL A 170 21.31 -26.10 15.14
N TRP A 171 22.00 -25.68 16.20
CA TRP A 171 22.73 -26.57 17.11
C TRP A 171 22.33 -26.30 18.56
N VAL A 172 22.22 -27.37 19.35
CA VAL A 172 22.01 -27.30 20.79
C VAL A 172 23.11 -28.11 21.46
N ASN A 173 23.80 -27.49 22.41
CA ASN A 173 24.94 -28.09 23.11
C ASN A 173 26.02 -28.67 22.18
N GLY A 174 26.26 -28.02 21.03
CA GLY A 174 27.24 -28.45 20.04
C GLY A 174 26.79 -29.61 19.15
N VAL A 175 25.56 -30.08 19.30
CA VAL A 175 24.98 -31.14 18.46
C VAL A 175 24.04 -30.51 17.45
N TYR A 176 24.20 -30.89 16.18
CA TYR A 176 23.32 -30.46 15.09
C TYR A 176 21.90 -30.95 15.33
N VAL A 177 20.93 -30.04 15.21
CA VAL A 177 19.51 -30.31 15.44
C VAL A 177 18.77 -30.44 14.12
N GLY A 178 18.93 -29.48 13.20
CA GLY A 178 18.17 -29.45 11.96
C GLY A 178 18.40 -28.21 11.09
N TYR A 179 17.67 -28.19 9.97
CA TYR A 179 17.70 -27.16 8.93
C TYR A 179 16.28 -26.79 8.48
N GLY A 180 16.07 -25.54 8.04
CA GLY A 180 14.81 -25.11 7.43
C GLY A 180 14.95 -23.87 6.55
N GLU A 181 14.24 -23.87 5.43
CA GLU A 181 14.03 -22.70 4.55
C GLU A 181 12.62 -22.11 4.70
N ASP A 182 12.33 -21.09 3.86
CA ASP A 182 11.16 -20.21 3.87
C ASP A 182 11.28 -19.12 4.94
N GLY A 183 11.75 -17.96 4.48
CA GLY A 183 12.06 -16.82 5.34
C GLY A 183 10.84 -16.05 5.85
N LYS A 184 9.64 -16.65 5.89
CA LYS A 184 8.39 -15.98 6.30
C LYS A 184 7.46 -16.82 7.18
N LEU A 185 7.82 -18.07 7.47
CA LEU A 185 7.02 -18.96 8.32
C LEU A 185 7.92 -19.62 9.39
N PRO A 186 7.36 -19.93 10.58
CA PRO A 186 8.16 -20.40 11.71
C PRO A 186 8.79 -21.76 11.46
N SER A 187 9.96 -21.97 12.05
CA SER A 187 10.62 -23.28 12.11
C SER A 187 10.68 -23.77 13.55
N GLU A 188 10.09 -24.93 13.78
CA GLU A 188 10.06 -25.59 15.09
C GLU A 188 10.89 -26.88 15.11
N PHE A 189 11.56 -27.14 16.24
CA PHE A 189 12.36 -28.35 16.44
C PHE A 189 12.12 -28.94 17.82
N ASN A 190 11.82 -30.23 17.92
CA ASN A 190 11.90 -30.95 19.20
C ASN A 190 13.36 -31.12 19.62
N ILE A 191 13.72 -30.55 20.77
CA ILE A 191 15.12 -30.52 21.24
C ILE A 191 15.40 -31.43 22.43
N ASN A 192 14.49 -32.32 22.80
CA ASN A 192 14.63 -33.22 23.95
C ASN A 192 15.91 -34.07 23.93
N LYS A 193 16.40 -34.45 22.74
CA LYS A 193 17.62 -35.26 22.59
C LYS A 193 18.91 -34.47 22.81
N TYR A 194 18.83 -33.13 22.78
CA TYR A 194 19.99 -32.25 22.73
C TYR A 194 20.09 -31.34 23.96
N ILE A 195 18.97 -31.08 24.63
CA ILE A 195 18.86 -30.19 25.79
C ILE A 195 18.95 -30.94 27.12
N LYS A 196 19.39 -30.26 28.18
CA LYS A 196 19.46 -30.76 29.56
C LYS A 196 18.93 -29.74 30.56
N THR A 197 18.59 -30.15 31.78
CA THR A 197 18.28 -29.21 32.87
C THR A 197 19.49 -28.33 33.20
N GLY A 198 19.25 -27.06 33.53
CA GLY A 198 20.29 -26.08 33.80
C GLY A 198 20.82 -25.42 32.53
N LYS A 199 22.14 -25.16 32.46
CA LYS A 199 22.75 -24.38 31.38
C LYS A 199 22.82 -25.15 30.06
N ASN A 200 22.44 -24.49 28.97
CA ASN A 200 22.52 -24.99 27.60
C ASN A 200 23.01 -23.91 26.65
N SER A 201 23.70 -24.31 25.59
CA SER A 201 24.07 -23.41 24.48
C SER A 201 23.15 -23.65 23.30
N ILE A 202 22.57 -22.59 22.74
CA ILE A 202 21.89 -22.61 21.44
C ILE A 202 22.72 -21.81 20.44
N VAL A 203 22.91 -22.37 19.25
CA VAL A 203 23.57 -21.72 18.12
C VAL A 203 22.66 -21.75 16.91
N LEU A 204 22.45 -20.59 16.29
CA LEU A 204 21.66 -20.42 15.08
C LEU A 204 22.57 -19.86 13.98
N LYS A 205 22.47 -20.38 12.77
CA LYS A 205 23.14 -19.83 11.58
C LYS A 205 22.10 -19.47 10.53
N VAL A 206 22.21 -18.25 10.00
CA VAL A 206 21.36 -17.70 8.94
C VAL A 206 22.26 -17.19 7.82
N MET A 207 21.93 -17.55 6.58
CA MET A 207 22.60 -17.04 5.38
C MET A 207 21.68 -16.08 4.62
N LYS A 208 22.26 -15.09 3.95
CA LYS A 208 21.50 -14.12 3.14
C LYS A 208 20.82 -14.81 1.95
N TRP A 209 21.54 -15.72 1.29
CA TRP A 209 21.03 -16.47 0.15
C TRP A 209 21.12 -17.99 0.34
N SER A 210 20.06 -18.68 -0.08
CA SER A 210 19.96 -20.12 -0.30
C SER A 210 19.20 -20.39 -1.61
N ASP A 211 19.05 -21.66 -2.01
CA ASP A 211 18.21 -22.00 -3.15
C ASP A 211 16.75 -21.53 -2.96
N GLY A 212 16.22 -21.56 -1.74
CA GLY A 212 14.94 -20.94 -1.41
C GLY A 212 14.82 -19.44 -1.76
N SER A 213 15.92 -18.70 -1.87
CA SER A 213 15.90 -17.29 -2.30
C SER A 213 15.43 -17.11 -3.73
N TYR A 214 15.48 -18.14 -4.58
CA TYR A 214 14.89 -18.10 -5.92
C TYR A 214 13.36 -17.98 -5.89
N LEU A 215 12.72 -18.39 -4.79
CA LEU A 215 11.26 -18.26 -4.55
C LEU A 215 10.91 -17.07 -3.64
N GLU A 216 11.87 -16.20 -3.33
CA GLU A 216 11.67 -15.01 -2.48
C GLU A 216 12.13 -13.73 -3.22
N CYS A 217 11.64 -13.59 -4.46
CA CYS A 217 11.99 -12.51 -5.38
C CYS A 217 10.97 -11.35 -5.36
N GLN A 218 10.30 -11.12 -4.24
CA GLN A 218 9.33 -10.03 -4.10
C GLN A 218 9.93 -8.65 -4.38
N ASP A 219 9.10 -7.75 -4.92
CA ASP A 219 9.36 -6.31 -5.04
C ASP A 219 9.39 -5.62 -3.67
N MET A 220 10.48 -5.82 -2.94
CA MET A 220 10.71 -5.28 -1.60
C MET A 220 12.20 -5.19 -1.30
N TRP A 221 12.54 -4.60 -0.15
CA TRP A 221 13.90 -4.67 0.37
C TRP A 221 14.38 -6.11 0.61
N ARG A 222 15.56 -6.43 0.09
CA ARG A 222 16.27 -7.69 0.32
C ARG A 222 17.13 -7.59 1.58
N MET A 223 16.47 -7.80 2.72
CA MET A 223 17.06 -7.86 4.06
C MET A 223 17.08 -9.30 4.61
N SER A 224 17.87 -9.53 5.66
CA SER A 224 18.12 -10.83 6.29
C SER A 224 18.23 -10.73 7.81
N GLY A 225 18.07 -11.86 8.49
CA GLY A 225 18.12 -11.95 9.96
C GLY A 225 16.97 -12.78 10.53
N ILE A 226 16.83 -12.71 11.85
CA ILE A 226 15.70 -13.33 12.57
C ILE A 226 14.73 -12.20 12.92
N THR A 227 13.60 -12.09 12.21
CA THR A 227 12.75 -10.88 12.24
C THR A 227 11.40 -11.04 12.95
N ARG A 228 11.12 -12.22 13.51
CA ARG A 228 9.94 -12.49 14.35
C ARG A 228 10.33 -13.19 15.65
N ASP A 229 9.40 -13.20 16.60
CA ASP A 229 9.61 -13.71 17.96
C ASP A 229 10.23 -15.13 17.96
N SER A 230 11.14 -15.37 18.90
CA SER A 230 11.78 -16.66 19.11
C SER A 230 11.68 -17.05 20.58
N TYR A 231 11.40 -18.33 20.87
CA TYR A 231 11.21 -18.81 22.23
C TYR A 231 11.39 -20.33 22.36
N LEU A 232 11.51 -20.83 23.59
CA LEU A 232 11.26 -22.23 23.90
C LEU A 232 9.89 -22.40 24.55
N ILE A 233 9.22 -23.51 24.23
CA ILE A 233 8.01 -23.94 24.91
C ILE A 233 8.18 -25.38 25.43
N ALA A 234 7.75 -25.62 26.67
CA ALA A 234 7.73 -26.94 27.28
C ALA A 234 6.30 -27.47 27.41
N ARG A 235 6.05 -28.66 26.86
CA ARG A 235 4.73 -29.30 26.85
C ARG A 235 4.77 -30.63 27.58
N ASN A 236 3.66 -31.00 28.23
CA ASN A 236 3.54 -32.34 28.81
C ASN A 236 3.61 -33.40 27.70
N LYS A 237 4.09 -34.61 27.99
CA LYS A 237 4.23 -35.69 26.97
C LYS A 237 2.93 -35.96 26.22
N THR A 238 1.81 -35.97 26.93
CA THR A 238 0.48 -36.00 26.34
C THR A 238 -0.03 -34.56 26.16
N HIS A 239 -0.27 -34.16 24.92
CA HIS A 239 -0.76 -32.84 24.56
C HIS A 239 -1.50 -32.85 23.21
N LEU A 240 -2.25 -31.78 22.93
CA LEU A 240 -2.88 -31.50 21.65
C LEU A 240 -1.84 -30.92 20.67
N ASN A 241 -1.53 -31.62 19.59
CA ASN A 241 -0.54 -31.22 18.59
C ASN A 241 -1.12 -30.27 17.55
N ASP A 242 -2.35 -30.52 17.10
CA ASP A 242 -3.01 -29.69 16.10
C ASP A 242 -4.52 -29.82 16.22
N TYR A 243 -5.24 -28.84 15.69
CA TYR A 243 -6.68 -28.86 15.59
C TYR A 243 -7.17 -28.04 14.39
N GLU A 244 -8.36 -28.40 13.91
CA GLU A 244 -9.05 -27.69 12.85
C GLU A 244 -10.48 -27.38 13.28
N ILE A 245 -10.90 -26.14 13.04
CA ILE A 245 -12.22 -25.63 13.35
C ILE A 245 -12.87 -25.18 12.03
N ILE A 246 -13.93 -25.88 11.61
CA ILE A 246 -14.67 -25.56 10.40
C ILE A 246 -16.05 -25.02 10.80
N PRO A 247 -16.21 -23.68 10.84
CA PRO A 247 -17.54 -23.07 10.94
C PRO A 247 -18.28 -23.23 9.61
N ASP A 248 -19.58 -23.52 9.69
CA ASP A 248 -20.47 -23.53 8.53
C ASP A 248 -21.85 -22.96 8.90
N LEU A 249 -22.61 -22.58 7.88
CA LEU A 249 -23.99 -22.16 7.97
C LEU A 249 -24.88 -23.04 7.08
N ASP A 250 -26.11 -23.26 7.53
CA ASP A 250 -27.13 -23.95 6.73
C ASP A 250 -27.46 -23.19 5.42
N ALA A 251 -28.25 -23.81 4.55
CA ALA A 251 -28.55 -23.25 3.22
C ALA A 251 -29.33 -21.93 3.26
N SER A 252 -30.05 -21.66 4.36
CA SER A 252 -30.73 -20.38 4.61
C SER A 252 -29.84 -19.37 5.33
N TYR A 253 -28.60 -19.75 5.63
CA TYR A 253 -27.62 -19.00 6.41
C TYR A 253 -28.14 -18.60 7.79
N VAL A 254 -29.06 -19.33 8.40
CA VAL A 254 -29.64 -19.01 9.70
C VAL A 254 -28.88 -19.76 10.79
N ASN A 255 -28.87 -21.09 10.79
CA ASN A 255 -28.23 -21.87 11.84
C ASN A 255 -26.78 -22.19 11.49
N GLY A 256 -25.95 -22.31 12.52
CA GLY A 256 -24.53 -22.62 12.38
C GLY A 256 -24.19 -24.01 12.88
N SER A 257 -23.11 -24.55 12.32
CA SER A 257 -22.42 -25.72 12.86
C SER A 257 -20.94 -25.42 13.00
N LEU A 258 -20.31 -26.06 13.98
CA LEU A 258 -18.87 -25.97 14.20
C LEU A 258 -18.30 -27.39 14.29
N LYS A 259 -17.58 -27.80 13.26
CA LYS A 259 -16.91 -29.10 13.23
C LYS A 259 -15.47 -28.91 13.69
N ILE A 260 -15.08 -29.67 14.70
CA ILE A 260 -13.75 -29.58 15.29
C ILE A 260 -13.09 -30.94 15.18
N SER A 261 -11.91 -30.98 14.55
CA SER A 261 -11.05 -32.15 14.53
C SER A 261 -9.75 -31.86 15.28
N THR A 262 -9.21 -32.88 15.96
CA THR A 262 -8.04 -32.75 16.83
C THR A 262 -7.03 -33.85 16.56
N GLN A 263 -5.76 -33.56 16.80
CA GLN A 263 -4.65 -34.50 16.74
C GLN A 263 -3.81 -34.40 18.01
N PHE A 264 -3.55 -35.53 18.65
CA PHE A 264 -2.81 -35.60 19.92
C PHE A 264 -1.43 -36.23 19.73
N SER A 265 -0.51 -35.92 20.65
CA SER A 265 0.75 -36.63 20.81
C SER A 265 0.54 -38.10 21.23
N ASP A 266 1.61 -38.86 21.42
CA ASP A 266 1.53 -40.26 21.84
C ASP A 266 1.10 -40.39 23.30
N LEU A 267 -0.01 -41.10 23.56
CA LEU A 267 -0.49 -41.43 24.90
C LEU A 267 0.20 -42.69 25.45
N ASN A 268 0.61 -42.65 26.73
CA ASN A 268 1.11 -43.83 27.42
C ASN A 268 0.00 -44.85 27.71
N LYS A 269 0.33 -46.15 27.68
CA LYS A 269 -0.59 -47.27 27.94
C LYS A 269 -1.34 -47.23 29.27
N ASN A 270 -0.77 -46.58 30.28
CA ASN A 270 -1.31 -46.56 31.66
C ASN A 270 -1.96 -45.22 32.04
N ASP A 271 -2.03 -44.28 31.10
CA ASP A 271 -2.61 -42.96 31.31
C ASP A 271 -3.96 -42.86 30.60
N ASN A 272 -4.93 -42.29 31.30
CA ASN A 272 -6.24 -41.91 30.76
C ASN A 272 -6.40 -40.41 30.94
N TYR A 273 -6.94 -39.74 29.93
CA TYR A 273 -7.20 -38.31 29.97
C TYR A 273 -8.63 -38.02 29.54
N THR A 274 -9.22 -36.98 30.11
CA THR A 274 -10.47 -36.41 29.61
C THR A 274 -10.14 -35.14 28.83
N PHE A 275 -10.52 -35.11 27.55
CA PHE A 275 -10.42 -33.92 26.72
C PHE A 275 -11.77 -33.24 26.62
N GLU A 276 -11.85 -32.00 27.08
CA GLU A 276 -13.07 -31.19 27.08
C GLU A 276 -12.93 -30.03 26.09
N VAL A 277 -13.93 -29.86 25.22
CA VAL A 277 -14.02 -28.75 24.26
C VAL A 277 -15.22 -27.90 24.63
N GLN A 278 -14.99 -26.63 24.98
CA GLN A 278 -16.04 -25.69 25.37
C GLN A 278 -16.19 -24.60 24.32
N LEU A 279 -17.42 -24.36 23.86
CA LEU A 279 -17.76 -23.22 23.02
C LEU A 279 -18.33 -22.10 23.90
N LYS A 280 -17.79 -20.88 23.78
CA LYS A 280 -18.11 -19.73 24.63
C LYS A 280 -18.52 -18.51 23.81
N ASP A 281 -19.53 -17.78 24.28
CA ASP A 281 -19.92 -16.44 23.82
C ASP A 281 -19.67 -15.45 24.96
N ASN A 282 -18.78 -14.47 24.77
CA ASN A 282 -18.41 -13.48 25.79
C ASN A 282 -18.08 -14.11 27.15
N GLY A 283 -17.28 -15.19 27.15
CA GLY A 283 -16.86 -15.92 28.35
C GLY A 283 -17.89 -16.90 28.93
N LYS A 284 -19.16 -16.86 28.48
CA LYS A 284 -20.19 -17.80 28.90
C LYS A 284 -20.13 -19.06 28.04
N ILE A 285 -20.02 -20.23 28.67
CA ILE A 285 -20.12 -21.53 27.99
C ILE A 285 -21.54 -21.68 27.45
N ILE A 286 -21.67 -21.85 26.13
CA ILE A 286 -22.95 -22.13 25.45
C ILE A 286 -23.15 -23.61 25.19
N ASP A 287 -22.07 -24.38 24.99
CA ASP A 287 -22.08 -25.84 24.88
C ASP A 287 -20.69 -26.40 25.24
N SER A 288 -20.62 -27.66 25.67
CA SER A 288 -19.39 -28.37 26.03
C SER A 288 -19.48 -29.86 25.69
N LYS A 289 -18.41 -30.39 25.11
CA LYS A 289 -18.29 -31.81 24.75
C LYS A 289 -17.02 -32.41 25.31
N LYS A 290 -17.05 -33.71 25.61
CA LYS A 290 -15.92 -34.44 26.22
C LYS A 290 -15.62 -35.72 25.45
N ALA A 291 -14.35 -36.09 25.42
CA ALA A 291 -13.88 -37.38 24.94
C ALA A 291 -12.86 -37.96 25.93
N GLU A 292 -12.93 -39.27 26.14
CA GLU A 292 -11.89 -40.01 26.87
C GLU A 292 -10.77 -40.38 25.91
N LEU A 293 -9.53 -40.05 26.27
CA LEU A 293 -8.34 -40.36 25.50
C LEU A 293 -7.60 -41.53 26.16
N THR A 294 -7.30 -42.55 25.36
CA THR A 294 -6.55 -43.75 25.75
C THR A 294 -5.36 -43.96 24.83
N ALA A 295 -4.51 -44.94 25.11
CA ALA A 295 -3.26 -45.20 24.38
C ALA A 295 -3.37 -45.51 22.87
N GLY A 296 -4.59 -45.63 22.33
CA GLY A 296 -4.85 -45.72 20.88
C GLY A 296 -5.45 -44.46 20.26
N THR A 297 -5.86 -43.47 21.06
CA THR A 297 -6.54 -42.27 20.58
C THR A 297 -5.52 -41.31 19.95
N LYS A 298 -5.55 -41.19 18.62
CA LYS A 298 -4.74 -40.18 17.88
C LYS A 298 -5.53 -38.94 17.48
N LYS A 299 -6.84 -39.09 17.32
CA LYS A 299 -7.74 -38.04 16.87
C LYS A 299 -9.07 -38.13 17.61
N ALA A 300 -9.70 -36.98 17.84
CA ALA A 300 -11.09 -36.88 18.28
C ALA A 300 -11.81 -35.81 17.45
N ALA A 301 -13.13 -35.96 17.31
CA ALA A 301 -13.97 -35.04 16.55
C ALA A 301 -15.18 -34.60 17.38
N PHE A 302 -15.59 -33.34 17.21
CA PHE A 302 -16.68 -32.73 17.93
C PHE A 302 -17.50 -31.85 16.99
N ASP A 303 -18.82 -32.00 17.03
CA ASP A 303 -19.75 -31.20 16.22
C ASP A 303 -20.65 -30.36 17.11
N PHE A 304 -20.56 -29.04 17.06
CA PHE A 304 -21.48 -28.15 17.78
C PHE A 304 -22.56 -27.64 16.84
N ALA A 305 -23.81 -27.60 17.31
CA ALA A 305 -24.92 -26.96 16.61
C ALA A 305 -25.29 -25.69 17.36
N VAL A 306 -25.36 -24.56 16.65
CA VAL A 306 -25.71 -23.26 17.23
C VAL A 306 -26.90 -22.70 16.48
N ASN A 307 -28.01 -22.49 17.19
CA ASN A 307 -29.19 -21.87 16.62
C ASN A 307 -28.92 -20.38 16.44
N ASN A 308 -29.07 -19.89 15.20
CA ASN A 308 -28.88 -18.48 14.84
C ASN A 308 -27.63 -17.81 15.48
N PRO A 309 -26.40 -18.31 15.20
CA PRO A 309 -25.19 -17.73 15.76
C PRO A 309 -25.00 -16.29 15.31
N LYS A 310 -24.31 -15.50 16.13
CA LYS A 310 -23.81 -14.20 15.69
C LYS A 310 -22.74 -14.43 14.62
N LYS A 311 -23.04 -14.07 13.38
CA LYS A 311 -22.16 -14.34 12.23
C LYS A 311 -21.01 -13.34 12.19
N TRP A 312 -19.86 -13.80 11.72
CA TRP A 312 -18.69 -12.96 11.50
C TRP A 312 -18.70 -12.37 10.08
N SER A 313 -18.34 -11.09 9.97
CA SER A 313 -18.01 -10.40 8.72
C SER A 313 -17.04 -9.24 9.00
N ALA A 314 -16.48 -8.61 7.96
CA ALA A 314 -15.64 -7.43 8.14
C ALA A 314 -16.41 -6.20 8.70
N GLU A 315 -17.74 -6.18 8.55
CA GLU A 315 -18.61 -5.14 9.10
C GLU A 315 -19.00 -5.42 10.55
N ILE A 316 -19.19 -6.70 10.91
CA ILE A 316 -19.66 -7.14 12.23
C ILE A 316 -18.80 -8.34 12.68
N PRO A 317 -17.64 -8.11 13.30
CA PRO A 317 -16.65 -9.16 13.60
C PRO A 317 -17.00 -9.95 14.88
N ASN A 318 -18.15 -10.61 14.89
CA ASN A 318 -18.56 -11.44 16.03
C ASN A 318 -17.63 -12.65 16.18
N LEU A 319 -17.01 -12.79 17.36
CA LEU A 319 -16.16 -13.92 17.70
C LEU A 319 -16.72 -14.68 18.91
N TYR A 320 -16.75 -16.01 18.77
CA TYR A 320 -16.85 -16.95 19.87
C TYR A 320 -15.46 -17.41 20.25
N GLN A 321 -15.33 -18.08 21.40
CA GLN A 321 -14.08 -18.73 21.82
C GLN A 321 -14.30 -20.23 21.99
N VAL A 322 -13.40 -21.02 21.44
CA VAL A 322 -13.27 -22.45 21.72
C VAL A 322 -12.13 -22.64 22.73
N SER A 323 -12.43 -23.24 23.88
CA SER A 323 -11.41 -23.68 24.85
C SER A 323 -11.24 -25.19 24.77
N PHE A 324 -10.03 -25.64 24.46
CA PHE A 324 -9.60 -27.03 24.53
C PHE A 324 -8.93 -27.27 25.89
N ILE A 325 -9.44 -28.19 26.69
CA ILE A 325 -9.00 -28.43 28.06
C ILE A 325 -8.67 -29.91 28.20
N LEU A 326 -7.38 -30.22 28.37
CA LEU A 326 -6.91 -31.58 28.63
C LEU A 326 -6.81 -31.79 30.15
N LYS A 327 -7.41 -32.86 30.67
CA LYS A 327 -7.39 -33.23 32.09
C LYS A 327 -6.83 -34.64 32.27
N ASP A 328 -6.04 -34.83 33.33
CA ASP A 328 -5.53 -36.16 33.69
C ASP A 328 -6.62 -37.06 34.33
N LYS A 329 -6.29 -38.31 34.62
CA LYS A 329 -7.19 -39.27 35.28
C LYS A 329 -7.69 -38.86 36.67
N LYS A 330 -7.08 -37.86 37.30
CA LYS A 330 -7.51 -37.28 38.59
C LYS A 330 -8.37 -36.03 38.40
N GLY A 331 -8.62 -35.62 37.15
CA GLY A 331 -9.36 -34.41 36.80
C GLY A 331 -8.54 -33.12 36.87
N ALA A 332 -7.23 -33.20 37.07
CA ALA A 332 -6.36 -32.02 37.09
C ALA A 332 -6.09 -31.55 35.66
N VAL A 333 -6.12 -30.23 35.44
CA VAL A 333 -5.81 -29.63 34.14
C VAL A 333 -4.33 -29.87 33.80
N VAL A 334 -4.10 -30.36 32.59
CA VAL A 334 -2.78 -30.62 32.00
C VAL A 334 -2.38 -29.45 31.10
N GLU A 335 -3.29 -29.02 30.23
CA GLU A 335 -3.12 -27.86 29.36
C GLU A 335 -4.47 -27.30 28.89
N ILE A 336 -4.46 -26.01 28.57
CA ILE A 336 -5.58 -25.28 27.98
C ILE A 336 -5.09 -24.53 26.75
N ILE A 337 -5.84 -24.63 25.65
CA ILE A 337 -5.67 -23.81 24.45
C ILE A 337 -6.98 -23.05 24.20
N ASN A 338 -6.89 -21.75 23.97
CA ASN A 338 -8.04 -20.91 23.60
C ASN A 338 -7.88 -20.44 22.15
N GLN A 339 -8.93 -20.60 21.34
CA GLN A 339 -8.97 -20.14 19.96
C GLN A 339 -10.25 -19.33 19.71
N ASN A 340 -10.12 -18.16 19.09
CA ASN A 340 -11.28 -17.40 18.63
C ASN A 340 -11.82 -17.99 17.32
N VAL A 341 -13.14 -17.99 17.16
CA VAL A 341 -13.82 -18.49 15.96
C VAL A 341 -14.98 -17.59 15.56
N GLY A 342 -15.09 -17.32 14.26
CA GLY A 342 -16.22 -16.61 13.66
C GLY A 342 -17.11 -17.56 12.85
N PHE A 343 -18.42 -17.56 13.11
CA PHE A 343 -19.36 -18.29 12.25
C PHE A 343 -19.53 -17.56 10.93
N ARG A 344 -18.97 -18.10 9.86
CA ARG A 344 -19.12 -17.56 8.50
C ARG A 344 -19.09 -18.65 7.44
N LYS A 345 -19.68 -18.36 6.29
CA LYS A 345 -19.60 -19.21 5.09
C LYS A 345 -19.09 -18.39 3.91
N VAL A 346 -18.05 -18.88 3.23
CA VAL A 346 -17.50 -18.28 2.00
C VAL A 346 -17.75 -19.25 0.87
N GLU A 347 -18.23 -18.74 -0.26
CA GLU A 347 -18.48 -19.55 -1.45
C GLU A 347 -18.58 -18.68 -2.70
N ILE A 348 -18.39 -19.29 -3.86
CA ILE A 348 -18.64 -18.65 -5.15
C ILE A 348 -19.95 -19.21 -5.72
N LYS A 349 -20.89 -18.32 -6.03
CA LYS A 349 -22.18 -18.66 -6.66
C LYS A 349 -22.53 -17.60 -7.69
N GLY A 350 -22.94 -18.02 -8.89
CA GLY A 350 -23.33 -17.11 -9.98
C GLY A 350 -22.22 -16.14 -10.40
N GLY A 351 -20.96 -16.59 -10.35
CA GLY A 351 -19.81 -15.73 -10.65
C GLY A 351 -19.55 -14.63 -9.62
N GLN A 352 -20.02 -14.80 -8.38
CA GLN A 352 -19.77 -13.86 -7.29
C GLN A 352 -19.23 -14.57 -6.05
N LEU A 353 -18.23 -13.99 -5.41
CA LEU A 353 -17.76 -14.31 -4.07
C LEU A 353 -18.80 -13.83 -3.04
N LEU A 354 -19.33 -14.76 -2.26
CA LEU A 354 -20.32 -14.51 -1.22
C LEU A 354 -19.71 -14.74 0.16
N VAL A 355 -20.09 -13.88 1.11
CA VAL A 355 -19.93 -14.13 2.54
C VAL A 355 -21.32 -14.18 3.17
N ASN A 356 -21.63 -15.26 3.87
CA ASN A 356 -22.94 -15.47 4.53
C ASN A 356 -24.13 -15.27 3.57
N GLY A 357 -23.98 -15.71 2.31
CA GLY A 357 -25.00 -15.60 1.27
C GLY A 357 -25.16 -14.21 0.64
N LYS A 358 -24.26 -13.26 0.90
CA LYS A 358 -24.28 -11.91 0.33
C LYS A 358 -23.03 -11.66 -0.51
N ALA A 359 -23.20 -11.12 -1.71
CA ALA A 359 -22.08 -10.63 -2.50
C ALA A 359 -21.45 -9.42 -1.81
N ILE A 360 -20.14 -9.43 -1.68
CA ILE A 360 -19.36 -8.36 -1.04
C ILE A 360 -18.48 -7.64 -2.07
N TYR A 361 -18.17 -6.38 -1.81
CA TYR A 361 -17.06 -5.72 -2.49
C TYR A 361 -15.80 -5.90 -1.64
N ILE A 362 -14.71 -6.27 -2.30
CA ILE A 362 -13.35 -6.24 -1.79
C ILE A 362 -12.82 -4.82 -1.97
N LYS A 363 -12.79 -4.08 -0.86
CA LYS A 363 -12.25 -2.72 -0.72
C LYS A 363 -10.86 -2.86 -0.10
N GLY A 364 -9.92 -3.41 -0.86
CA GLY A 364 -8.68 -3.96 -0.33
C GLY A 364 -7.43 -3.12 -0.55
N VAL A 365 -6.37 -3.45 0.19
CA VAL A 365 -4.98 -2.99 -0.03
C VAL A 365 -4.01 -4.16 0.04
N ASN A 366 -2.94 -4.11 -0.76
CA ASN A 366 -1.76 -4.97 -0.61
C ASN A 366 -0.89 -4.43 0.53
N ARG A 367 -0.41 -5.30 1.42
CA ARG A 367 0.39 -4.87 2.58
C ARG A 367 1.68 -5.68 2.69
N HIS A 368 2.82 -4.98 2.59
CA HIS A 368 4.11 -5.48 3.04
C HIS A 368 4.35 -5.23 4.54
N GLU A 369 5.07 -6.15 5.17
CA GLU A 369 5.66 -5.94 6.50
C GLU A 369 6.89 -5.02 6.42
N THR A 370 6.67 -3.71 6.56
CA THR A 370 7.73 -2.68 6.54
C THR A 370 7.61 -1.65 7.67
N ASP A 371 8.74 -1.25 8.26
CA ASP A 371 8.87 -0.14 9.21
C ASP A 371 10.12 0.68 8.88
N PRO A 372 10.04 2.03 8.88
CA PRO A 372 11.16 2.86 8.45
C PRO A 372 12.38 2.81 9.39
N VAL A 373 12.23 2.30 10.61
CA VAL A 373 13.32 2.16 11.59
C VAL A 373 13.84 0.73 11.61
N THR A 374 12.95 -0.25 11.70
CA THR A 374 13.31 -1.65 11.95
C THR A 374 13.30 -2.54 10.70
N GLY A 375 13.02 -1.97 9.53
CA GLY A 375 12.96 -2.70 8.27
C GLY A 375 11.81 -3.70 8.28
N GLN A 376 12.12 -4.99 8.14
CA GLN A 376 11.13 -6.08 8.04
C GLN A 376 10.78 -6.71 9.40
N THR A 377 11.06 -6.02 10.50
CA THR A 377 10.69 -6.44 11.86
C THR A 377 9.59 -5.52 12.39
N ILE A 378 8.34 -5.98 12.41
CA ILE A 378 7.17 -5.15 12.70
C ILE A 378 6.71 -5.35 14.14
N SER A 379 6.49 -4.26 14.86
CA SER A 379 5.96 -4.33 16.22
C SER A 379 4.45 -4.57 16.23
N ARG A 380 3.93 -5.07 17.36
CA ARG A 380 2.49 -5.25 17.57
C ARG A 380 1.73 -3.94 17.43
N GLU A 381 2.28 -2.85 17.97
CA GLU A 381 1.69 -1.51 17.90
C GLU A 381 1.59 -1.02 16.44
N ARG A 382 2.58 -1.37 15.61
CA ARG A 382 2.55 -0.99 14.19
C ARG A 382 1.51 -1.81 13.41
N MET A 383 1.36 -3.10 13.70
CA MET A 383 0.27 -3.90 13.12
C MET A 383 -1.12 -3.39 13.56
N GLU A 384 -1.29 -3.02 14.83
CA GLU A 384 -2.53 -2.40 15.32
C GLU A 384 -2.81 -1.05 14.62
N GLN A 385 -1.77 -0.24 14.40
CA GLN A 385 -1.88 1.00 13.64
C GLN A 385 -2.32 0.74 12.21
N ASP A 386 -1.73 -0.24 11.53
CA ASP A 386 -2.09 -0.61 10.16
C ASP A 386 -3.59 -1.01 10.08
N VAL A 387 -4.07 -1.88 10.97
CA VAL A 387 -5.49 -2.29 10.99
C VAL A 387 -6.42 -1.11 11.30
N ARG A 388 -6.03 -0.22 12.20
CA ARG A 388 -6.79 1.02 12.45
C ARG A 388 -6.86 1.91 11.21
N THR A 389 -5.73 2.15 10.56
CA THR A 389 -5.65 2.96 9.34
C THR A 389 -6.54 2.39 8.24
N MET A 390 -6.57 1.06 8.06
CA MET A 390 -7.50 0.42 7.13
C MET A 390 -8.96 0.75 7.44
N LYS A 391 -9.40 0.58 8.70
CA LYS A 391 -10.79 0.86 9.10
C LYS A 391 -11.15 2.33 8.93
N GLU A 392 -10.24 3.25 9.28
CA GLU A 392 -10.46 4.71 9.17
C GLU A 392 -10.63 5.18 7.72
N PHE A 393 -10.10 4.43 6.75
CA PHE A 393 -10.12 4.76 5.32
C PHE A 393 -11.06 3.85 4.50
N ASN A 394 -12.06 3.25 5.15
CA ASN A 394 -13.09 2.41 4.51
C ASN A 394 -12.55 1.13 3.82
N ILE A 395 -11.33 0.71 4.15
CA ILE A 395 -10.73 -0.53 3.67
C ILE A 395 -11.29 -1.69 4.49
N ASN A 396 -11.74 -2.75 3.80
CA ASN A 396 -12.35 -3.93 4.43
C ASN A 396 -11.56 -5.21 4.19
N ALA A 397 -10.49 -5.17 3.40
CA ALA A 397 -9.71 -6.34 3.04
C ALA A 397 -8.21 -6.03 2.96
N VAL A 398 -7.37 -7.04 3.21
CA VAL A 398 -5.91 -6.97 3.04
C VAL A 398 -5.43 -8.23 2.32
N ARG A 399 -4.50 -8.06 1.37
CA ARG A 399 -3.73 -9.14 0.77
C ARG A 399 -2.34 -9.15 1.41
N MET A 400 -1.90 -10.32 1.86
CA MET A 400 -0.61 -10.51 2.54
C MET A 400 0.54 -10.56 1.53
N SER A 401 0.86 -9.42 0.93
CA SER A 401 1.82 -9.31 -0.17
C SER A 401 3.25 -9.50 0.31
N HIS A 402 4.02 -10.49 -0.17
CA HIS A 402 3.60 -11.69 -0.91
C HIS A 402 4.06 -12.94 -0.17
N TYR A 403 3.58 -13.05 1.07
CA TYR A 403 3.98 -14.05 2.03
C TYR A 403 3.10 -14.00 3.29
N PRO A 404 3.03 -15.10 4.06
CA PRO A 404 2.28 -15.10 5.31
C PRO A 404 2.89 -14.11 6.30
N ASN A 405 2.04 -13.28 6.90
CA ASN A 405 2.45 -12.26 7.87
C ASN A 405 2.62 -12.88 9.28
N ASP A 406 3.01 -12.06 10.26
CA ASP A 406 2.98 -12.45 11.69
C ASP A 406 1.58 -12.89 12.11
N GLU A 407 1.49 -13.95 12.92
CA GLU A 407 0.24 -14.56 13.40
C GLU A 407 -0.68 -13.53 14.09
N TYR A 408 -0.07 -12.53 14.75
CA TYR A 408 -0.82 -11.47 15.41
C TYR A 408 -1.64 -10.61 14.44
N MET A 409 -1.19 -10.45 13.19
CA MET A 409 -1.94 -9.71 12.17
C MET A 409 -3.29 -10.37 11.89
N TYR A 410 -3.34 -11.70 11.79
CA TYR A 410 -4.57 -12.45 11.55
C TYR A 410 -5.52 -12.38 12.76
N GLU A 411 -4.99 -12.43 13.99
CA GLU A 411 -5.78 -12.18 15.20
C GLU A 411 -6.43 -10.78 15.19
N LEU A 412 -5.71 -9.75 14.74
CA LEU A 412 -6.24 -8.40 14.60
C LEU A 412 -7.32 -8.33 13.50
N CYS A 413 -7.11 -8.98 12.35
CA CYS A 413 -8.09 -9.04 11.28
C CYS A 413 -9.38 -9.76 11.70
N ASP A 414 -9.27 -10.86 12.46
CA ASP A 414 -10.40 -11.56 13.07
C ASP A 414 -11.16 -10.64 14.02
N LYS A 415 -10.44 -9.96 14.91
CA LYS A 415 -11.00 -9.12 15.99
C LYS A 415 -11.68 -7.86 15.47
N TYR A 416 -11.08 -7.20 14.49
CA TYR A 416 -11.51 -5.87 14.02
C TYR A 416 -12.28 -5.92 12.69
N GLY A 417 -12.40 -7.11 12.09
CA GLY A 417 -13.17 -7.32 10.88
C GLY A 417 -12.46 -6.75 9.66
N ILE A 418 -11.48 -7.50 9.16
CA ILE A 418 -10.81 -7.30 7.88
C ILE A 418 -10.78 -8.65 7.17
N TYR A 419 -11.22 -8.70 5.91
CA TYR A 419 -11.08 -9.90 5.07
C TYR A 419 -9.62 -10.06 4.65
N VAL A 420 -9.13 -11.30 4.65
CA VAL A 420 -7.73 -11.61 4.33
C VAL A 420 -7.67 -12.52 3.11
N VAL A 421 -6.83 -12.13 2.14
CA VAL A 421 -6.20 -13.03 1.18
C VAL A 421 -4.84 -13.39 1.75
N ASP A 422 -4.70 -14.63 2.20
CA ASP A 422 -3.43 -15.11 2.74
C ASP A 422 -2.63 -15.77 1.62
N GLU A 423 -1.35 -15.42 1.48
CA GLU A 423 -0.55 -15.72 0.30
C GLU A 423 0.74 -16.45 0.66
N ALA A 424 1.00 -17.55 -0.05
CA ALA A 424 2.21 -18.33 0.18
C ALA A 424 3.45 -17.52 -0.23
N ASN A 425 4.57 -17.72 0.49
CA ASN A 425 5.84 -17.04 0.23
C ASN A 425 6.53 -17.61 -1.02
N ILE A 426 5.96 -17.37 -2.20
CA ILE A 426 6.44 -17.88 -3.48
C ILE A 426 6.37 -16.76 -4.52
N GLU A 427 7.54 -16.21 -4.85
CA GLU A 427 7.72 -15.31 -5.98
C GLU A 427 9.07 -15.56 -6.65
N SER A 428 9.04 -15.83 -7.96
CA SER A 428 10.25 -16.11 -8.76
C SER A 428 10.32 -15.22 -10.01
N HIS A 429 9.92 -13.96 -9.86
CA HIS A 429 9.83 -12.96 -10.92
C HIS A 429 11.12 -12.93 -11.79
N GLY A 430 12.30 -12.99 -11.15
CA GLY A 430 13.59 -12.98 -11.84
C GLY A 430 13.88 -14.17 -12.76
N MET A 431 13.11 -15.26 -12.68
CA MET A 431 13.19 -16.39 -13.62
C MET A 431 12.30 -16.21 -14.85
N GLY A 432 11.37 -15.24 -14.81
CA GLY A 432 10.38 -14.99 -15.84
C GLY A 432 9.30 -16.08 -15.95
N TYR A 433 8.40 -15.89 -16.93
CA TYR A 433 7.16 -16.66 -17.05
C TYR A 433 7.16 -17.64 -18.22
N ASP A 434 8.26 -17.74 -18.96
CA ASP A 434 8.42 -18.74 -20.02
C ASP A 434 8.25 -20.15 -19.43
N ILE A 435 7.23 -20.88 -19.90
CA ILE A 435 6.85 -22.21 -19.40
C ILE A 435 8.01 -23.24 -19.44
N THR A 436 9.02 -23.00 -20.28
CA THR A 436 10.21 -23.86 -20.40
C THR A 436 11.30 -23.55 -19.36
N LYS A 437 11.21 -22.39 -18.69
CA LYS A 437 12.22 -21.88 -17.75
C LYS A 437 11.69 -21.66 -16.34
N THR A 438 10.47 -21.15 -16.23
CA THR A 438 9.85 -20.73 -14.97
C THR A 438 9.86 -21.84 -13.92
N LEU A 439 10.14 -21.48 -12.66
CA LEU A 439 10.17 -22.43 -11.55
C LEU A 439 8.77 -22.96 -11.23
N GLY A 440 7.71 -22.25 -11.58
CA GLY A 440 6.33 -22.75 -11.49
C GLY A 440 6.06 -24.02 -12.31
N ASN A 441 6.91 -24.34 -13.29
CA ASN A 441 6.79 -25.52 -14.15
C ASN A 441 8.03 -26.45 -14.13
N LYS A 442 8.87 -26.36 -13.10
CA LYS A 442 10.05 -27.23 -12.93
C LYS A 442 9.79 -28.28 -11.83
N PRO A 443 9.58 -29.57 -12.16
CA PRO A 443 9.24 -30.59 -11.16
C PRO A 443 10.26 -30.76 -10.04
N ASP A 444 11.55 -30.50 -10.27
CA ASP A 444 12.57 -30.53 -9.20
C ASP A 444 12.28 -29.53 -8.07
N TRP A 445 11.47 -28.49 -8.33
CA TRP A 445 11.04 -27.48 -7.36
C TRP A 445 9.65 -27.75 -6.77
N GLU A 446 8.99 -28.88 -7.08
CA GLU A 446 7.64 -29.21 -6.56
C GLU A 446 7.63 -29.18 -5.03
N LEU A 447 8.64 -29.79 -4.39
CA LEU A 447 8.71 -29.87 -2.94
C LEU A 447 8.68 -28.49 -2.28
N SER A 448 9.51 -27.55 -2.75
CA SER A 448 9.61 -26.20 -2.16
C SER A 448 8.33 -25.38 -2.36
N HIS A 449 7.68 -25.49 -3.52
CA HIS A 449 6.40 -24.82 -3.77
C HIS A 449 5.30 -25.38 -2.86
N ILE A 450 5.15 -26.71 -2.85
CA ILE A 450 4.09 -27.36 -2.07
C ILE A 450 4.28 -27.13 -0.57
N GLN A 451 5.51 -27.25 -0.04
CA GLN A 451 5.77 -27.02 1.38
C GLN A 451 5.43 -25.58 1.82
N ARG A 452 5.75 -24.56 1.01
CA ARG A 452 5.42 -23.16 1.31
C ARG A 452 3.89 -22.95 1.37
N MET A 453 3.14 -23.53 0.44
CA MET A 453 1.66 -23.49 0.46
C MET A 453 1.06 -24.29 1.63
N GLN A 454 1.59 -25.48 1.90
CA GLN A 454 1.14 -26.36 2.98
C GLN A 454 1.30 -25.69 4.33
N ARG A 455 2.47 -25.10 4.59
CA ARG A 455 2.77 -24.48 5.87
C ARG A 455 1.91 -23.24 6.13
N MET A 456 1.63 -22.42 5.12
CA MET A 456 0.66 -21.32 5.25
C MET A 456 -0.72 -21.85 5.64
N VAL A 457 -1.28 -22.77 4.85
CA VAL A 457 -2.64 -23.29 5.09
C VAL A 457 -2.73 -23.96 6.47
N GLU A 458 -1.76 -24.77 6.86
CA GLU A 458 -1.82 -25.45 8.16
C GLU A 458 -1.71 -24.50 9.35
N ARG A 459 -0.92 -23.42 9.25
CA ARG A 459 -0.80 -22.41 10.31
C ARG A 459 -2.09 -21.62 10.48
N ASP A 460 -2.70 -21.22 9.37
CA ASP A 460 -3.71 -20.15 9.36
C ASP A 460 -5.16 -20.63 9.10
N LYS A 461 -5.37 -21.94 8.89
CA LYS A 461 -6.68 -22.57 8.58
C LYS A 461 -7.86 -22.18 9.47
N ASN A 462 -7.61 -21.79 10.72
CA ASN A 462 -8.64 -21.52 11.73
C ASN A 462 -9.07 -20.05 11.81
N HIS A 463 -8.41 -19.13 11.09
CA HIS A 463 -8.77 -17.71 11.10
C HIS A 463 -10.04 -17.43 10.31
N ALA A 464 -10.98 -16.69 10.93
CA ALA A 464 -12.25 -16.32 10.32
C ALA A 464 -12.06 -15.28 9.20
N SER A 465 -11.07 -14.42 9.36
CA SER A 465 -10.68 -13.35 8.44
C SER A 465 -10.15 -13.84 7.12
N VAL A 466 -9.40 -14.93 7.11
CA VAL A 466 -8.91 -15.56 5.87
C VAL A 466 -10.11 -16.07 5.09
N ILE A 467 -10.40 -15.45 3.95
CA ILE A 467 -11.51 -15.84 3.07
C ILE A 467 -11.04 -16.42 1.74
N ILE A 468 -9.77 -16.21 1.36
CA ILE A 468 -9.18 -16.69 0.12
C ILE A 468 -7.75 -17.14 0.41
N TRP A 469 -7.33 -18.25 -0.20
CA TRP A 469 -5.92 -18.66 -0.28
C TRP A 469 -5.31 -18.19 -1.59
N SER A 470 -4.14 -17.55 -1.55
CA SER A 470 -3.34 -17.25 -2.73
C SER A 470 -2.11 -18.16 -2.79
N MET A 471 -1.84 -18.76 -3.94
CA MET A 471 -0.73 -19.70 -4.11
C MET A 471 0.64 -19.03 -4.18
N GLY A 472 0.71 -17.71 -4.35
CA GLY A 472 1.94 -16.94 -4.51
C GLY A 472 1.75 -15.77 -5.46
N ASN A 473 2.86 -15.19 -5.90
CA ASN A 473 2.88 -14.01 -6.77
C ASN A 473 3.88 -14.20 -7.92
N GLU A 474 3.57 -13.72 -9.13
CA GLU A 474 4.53 -13.53 -10.23
C GLU A 474 5.64 -14.60 -10.36
N ALA A 475 5.27 -15.89 -10.33
CA ALA A 475 6.20 -17.02 -10.32
C ALA A 475 6.03 -17.95 -11.55
N GLY A 476 5.47 -17.39 -12.63
CA GLY A 476 5.00 -18.13 -13.81
C GLY A 476 3.81 -19.03 -13.48
N ASN A 477 3.48 -19.99 -14.34
CA ASN A 477 2.47 -21.01 -14.01
C ASN A 477 2.95 -22.38 -14.48
N GLY A 478 2.30 -23.46 -14.05
CA GLY A 478 2.53 -24.80 -14.56
C GLY A 478 2.45 -25.89 -13.50
N TYR A 479 3.23 -26.96 -13.70
CA TYR A 479 3.16 -28.20 -12.93
C TYR A 479 3.10 -27.98 -11.41
N ASN A 480 3.98 -27.16 -10.84
CA ASN A 480 4.05 -26.99 -9.38
C ASN A 480 2.81 -26.28 -8.82
N PHE A 481 2.26 -25.30 -9.54
CA PHE A 481 1.02 -24.61 -9.14
C PHE A 481 -0.23 -25.48 -9.33
N TYR A 482 -0.29 -26.30 -10.38
CA TYR A 482 -1.38 -27.26 -10.55
C TYR A 482 -1.44 -28.28 -9.40
N ARG A 483 -0.26 -28.75 -8.95
CA ARG A 483 -0.14 -29.64 -7.79
C ARG A 483 -0.54 -28.92 -6.50
N GLY A 484 -0.14 -27.66 -6.35
CA GLY A 484 -0.51 -26.79 -5.23
C GLY A 484 -2.01 -26.59 -5.12
N TYR A 485 -2.65 -26.16 -6.21
CA TYR A 485 -4.10 -25.95 -6.28
C TYR A 485 -4.87 -27.22 -5.91
N LEU A 486 -4.50 -28.37 -6.48
CA LEU A 486 -5.14 -29.64 -6.17
C LEU A 486 -4.94 -30.05 -4.70
N TRP A 487 -3.79 -29.77 -4.12
CA TRP A 487 -3.55 -30.03 -2.70
C TRP A 487 -4.46 -29.14 -1.82
N ILE A 488 -4.46 -27.82 -2.05
CA ILE A 488 -5.28 -26.88 -1.26
C ILE A 488 -6.77 -27.21 -1.40
N LYS A 489 -7.27 -27.44 -2.63
CA LYS A 489 -8.68 -27.81 -2.88
C LYS A 489 -9.12 -29.06 -2.12
N ASN A 490 -8.24 -30.05 -2.01
CA ASN A 490 -8.52 -31.27 -1.29
C ASN A 490 -8.44 -31.08 0.23
N ARG A 491 -7.56 -30.18 0.68
CA ARG A 491 -7.28 -29.92 2.10
C ARG A 491 -8.30 -29.00 2.76
N ASP A 492 -8.67 -27.90 2.11
CA ASP A 492 -9.63 -26.91 2.61
C ASP A 492 -10.70 -26.62 1.54
N LYS A 493 -11.94 -27.02 1.83
CA LYS A 493 -13.11 -26.79 0.96
C LYS A 493 -13.91 -25.56 1.38
N SER A 494 -13.54 -24.90 2.47
CA SER A 494 -14.28 -23.79 3.06
C SER A 494 -13.91 -22.43 2.46
N ARG A 495 -12.89 -22.37 1.60
CA ARG A 495 -12.35 -21.15 0.99
C ARG A 495 -12.01 -21.37 -0.50
N PRO A 496 -12.25 -20.38 -1.37
CA PRO A 496 -11.70 -20.35 -2.72
C PRO A 496 -10.17 -20.12 -2.74
N ILE A 497 -9.58 -20.43 -3.89
CA ILE A 497 -8.15 -20.25 -4.18
C ILE A 497 -7.99 -19.26 -5.33
N GLN A 498 -7.02 -18.36 -5.22
CA GLN A 498 -6.61 -17.47 -6.31
C GLN A 498 -5.13 -17.67 -6.67
N TYR A 499 -4.78 -17.37 -7.92
CA TYR A 499 -3.40 -17.26 -8.36
C TYR A 499 -3.33 -16.48 -9.67
N GLU A 500 -2.75 -15.28 -9.63
CA GLU A 500 -2.89 -14.36 -10.75
C GLU A 500 -2.14 -14.80 -12.01
N ARG A 501 -1.09 -15.63 -11.92
CA ARG A 501 -0.45 -16.21 -13.12
C ARG A 501 -1.23 -17.34 -13.78
N ALA A 502 -2.31 -17.81 -13.15
CA ALA A 502 -3.37 -18.53 -13.84
C ALA A 502 -4.30 -17.59 -14.63
N THR A 503 -4.22 -16.27 -14.43
CA THR A 503 -4.94 -15.22 -15.18
C THR A 503 -3.92 -14.43 -16.02
N ALA A 504 -3.75 -14.79 -17.28
CA ALA A 504 -2.81 -14.13 -18.19
C ALA A 504 -3.49 -13.05 -19.04
N GLY A 505 -2.78 -11.96 -19.31
CA GLY A 505 -3.25 -10.93 -20.24
C GLY A 505 -4.22 -9.93 -19.61
N ALA A 506 -3.93 -9.44 -18.40
CA ALA A 506 -4.70 -8.38 -17.74
C ALA A 506 -4.98 -7.15 -18.65
N TRP A 507 -4.06 -6.87 -19.58
CA TRP A 507 -4.13 -5.78 -20.55
C TRP A 507 -4.95 -6.09 -21.81
N ASP A 508 -5.33 -7.35 -22.01
CA ASP A 508 -5.94 -7.85 -23.25
C ASP A 508 -7.46 -7.63 -23.30
N GLY A 509 -8.07 -7.20 -22.18
CA GLY A 509 -9.50 -6.86 -22.11
C GLY A 509 -10.40 -8.01 -22.54
N LYS A 510 -11.03 -7.89 -23.70
CA LYS A 510 -11.89 -8.95 -24.27
C LYS A 510 -11.15 -10.27 -24.51
N ASP A 511 -9.82 -10.23 -24.71
CA ASP A 511 -8.99 -11.38 -25.04
C ASP A 511 -8.26 -11.97 -23.82
N LEU A 512 -8.59 -11.50 -22.61
CA LEU A 512 -8.06 -11.99 -21.33
C LEU A 512 -8.28 -13.50 -21.16
N LYS A 513 -7.25 -14.22 -20.71
CA LYS A 513 -7.26 -15.68 -20.57
C LYS A 513 -7.06 -16.07 -19.13
N TYR A 514 -7.68 -17.17 -18.73
CA TYR A 514 -7.44 -17.77 -17.43
C TYR A 514 -7.50 -19.30 -17.48
N GLU A 515 -6.76 -19.94 -16.58
CA GLU A 515 -6.64 -21.39 -16.44
C GLU A 515 -7.54 -21.92 -15.31
N TRP A 516 -7.55 -23.23 -15.08
CA TRP A 516 -8.50 -23.89 -14.15
C TRP A 516 -8.01 -23.90 -12.69
N ASP A 517 -6.74 -23.62 -12.45
CA ASP A 517 -6.04 -23.61 -11.16
C ASP A 517 -6.21 -22.30 -10.38
N SER A 518 -7.28 -21.55 -10.67
CA SER A 518 -7.75 -20.42 -9.87
C SER A 518 -9.28 -20.37 -9.89
N ASP A 519 -9.90 -20.16 -8.72
CA ASP A 519 -11.35 -20.00 -8.58
C ASP A 519 -11.83 -18.57 -8.89
N ILE A 520 -10.90 -17.62 -8.96
CA ILE A 520 -11.13 -16.17 -9.13
C ILE A 520 -10.38 -15.71 -10.38
N ILE A 521 -10.96 -14.78 -11.14
CA ILE A 521 -10.24 -14.07 -12.21
C ILE A 521 -9.63 -12.84 -11.55
N ASP A 522 -8.34 -12.90 -11.26
CA ASP A 522 -7.66 -12.00 -10.34
C ASP A 522 -6.54 -11.14 -10.93
N PRO A 523 -6.70 -10.55 -12.13
CA PRO A 523 -5.60 -9.91 -12.86
C PRO A 523 -4.99 -8.73 -12.10
N MET A 524 -3.73 -8.42 -12.43
CA MET A 524 -3.06 -7.20 -12.00
C MET A 524 -3.24 -6.05 -13.00
N TYR A 525 -3.60 -4.86 -12.52
CA TYR A 525 -3.56 -3.59 -13.24
C TYR A 525 -4.39 -3.53 -14.55
N SER A 526 -5.43 -4.34 -14.70
CA SER A 526 -6.39 -4.16 -15.80
C SER A 526 -6.99 -2.75 -15.70
N SER A 527 -7.01 -1.98 -16.80
CA SER A 527 -7.61 -0.63 -16.77
C SER A 527 -9.15 -0.69 -16.76
N PRO A 528 -9.84 0.37 -16.32
CA PRO A 528 -11.31 0.42 -16.36
C PRO A 528 -11.89 0.11 -17.75
N ASN A 529 -11.25 0.59 -18.82
CA ASN A 529 -11.66 0.29 -20.20
C ASN A 529 -11.50 -1.19 -20.54
N LYS A 530 -10.41 -1.84 -20.11
CA LYS A 530 -10.17 -3.27 -20.34
C LYS A 530 -11.13 -4.15 -19.55
N MET A 531 -11.49 -3.74 -18.34
CA MET A 531 -12.55 -4.38 -17.57
C MET A 531 -13.90 -4.31 -18.31
N GLU A 532 -14.28 -3.14 -18.83
CA GLU A 532 -15.51 -3.01 -19.62
C GLU A 532 -15.48 -3.86 -20.90
N GLU A 533 -14.36 -3.87 -21.63
CA GLU A 533 -14.18 -4.75 -22.81
C GLU A 533 -14.38 -6.23 -22.44
N TYR A 534 -13.82 -6.68 -21.32
CA TYR A 534 -13.95 -8.07 -20.84
C TYR A 534 -15.40 -8.45 -20.57
N ILE A 535 -16.12 -7.68 -19.75
CA ILE A 535 -17.48 -8.06 -19.31
C ILE A 535 -18.50 -7.95 -20.45
N LEU A 536 -18.27 -7.05 -21.42
CA LEU A 536 -19.11 -6.97 -22.62
C LEU A 536 -18.92 -8.19 -23.54
N ALA A 537 -17.71 -8.76 -23.59
CA ALA A 537 -17.45 -10.01 -24.30
C ALA A 537 -17.89 -11.26 -23.51
N ASN A 538 -17.94 -11.17 -22.17
CA ASN A 538 -18.24 -12.27 -21.27
C ASN A 538 -19.33 -11.88 -20.25
N PRO A 539 -20.60 -11.75 -20.66
CA PRO A 539 -21.66 -11.15 -19.82
C PRO A 539 -22.08 -11.97 -18.59
N HIS A 540 -21.70 -13.25 -18.52
CA HIS A 540 -22.07 -14.17 -17.44
C HIS A 540 -20.87 -15.03 -17.02
N PRO A 541 -19.79 -14.44 -16.46
CA PRO A 541 -18.63 -15.21 -16.08
C PRO A 541 -18.96 -16.10 -14.87
N ASP A 542 -18.47 -17.34 -14.86
CA ASP A 542 -18.69 -18.30 -13.77
C ASP A 542 -17.83 -18.01 -12.52
N ARG A 543 -16.83 -17.15 -12.66
CA ARG A 543 -15.89 -16.74 -11.61
C ARG A 543 -16.03 -15.24 -11.31
N PRO A 544 -15.87 -14.83 -10.05
CA PRO A 544 -15.76 -13.41 -9.71
C PRO A 544 -14.48 -12.82 -10.28
N TYR A 545 -14.53 -11.53 -10.60
CA TYR A 545 -13.38 -10.75 -11.02
C TYR A 545 -12.95 -9.82 -9.88
N ILE A 546 -11.77 -10.07 -9.32
CA ILE A 546 -11.24 -9.34 -8.16
C ILE A 546 -9.75 -9.09 -8.40
N GLN A 547 -9.38 -7.86 -8.75
CA GLN A 547 -7.98 -7.56 -9.09
C GLN A 547 -7.08 -7.76 -7.87
N CYS A 548 -6.09 -8.64 -7.96
CA CYS A 548 -5.15 -8.83 -6.86
C CYS A 548 -4.25 -7.60 -6.64
N GLU A 549 -4.06 -6.79 -7.70
CA GLU A 549 -3.41 -5.47 -7.66
C GLU A 549 -4.09 -4.53 -8.66
N TYR A 550 -4.40 -3.30 -8.24
CA TYR A 550 -4.85 -2.24 -9.14
C TYR A 550 -4.49 -0.87 -8.56
N ALA A 551 -4.64 0.17 -9.38
CA ALA A 551 -4.46 1.56 -8.97
C ALA A 551 -3.12 1.79 -8.24
N HIS A 552 -2.02 1.70 -8.98
CA HIS A 552 -0.67 1.79 -8.43
C HIS A 552 -0.40 3.17 -7.80
N ALA A 553 -0.15 3.24 -6.50
CA ALA A 553 -0.15 4.48 -5.70
C ALA A 553 1.23 5.15 -5.53
N MET A 554 2.22 4.77 -6.36
CA MET A 554 3.57 5.36 -6.35
C MET A 554 3.59 6.87 -6.60
N GLY A 555 4.14 7.61 -5.63
CA GLY A 555 4.26 9.06 -5.72
C GLY A 555 2.90 9.77 -5.82
N ASN A 556 2.79 10.74 -6.72
CA ASN A 556 1.57 11.51 -6.94
C ASN A 556 0.70 10.80 -7.99
N SER A 557 -0.17 9.90 -7.53
CA SER A 557 -0.88 8.93 -8.37
C SER A 557 -2.40 8.87 -8.08
N MET A 558 -3.04 7.73 -8.35
CA MET A 558 -4.45 7.40 -8.05
C MET A 558 -5.46 8.31 -8.75
N GLY A 559 -5.11 8.76 -9.95
CA GLY A 559 -5.93 9.58 -10.83
C GLY A 559 -7.27 8.94 -11.20
N ASN A 560 -7.26 7.72 -11.72
CA ASN A 560 -8.45 7.04 -12.24
C ASN A 560 -9.16 6.16 -11.18
N PHE A 561 -8.93 6.41 -9.88
CA PHE A 561 -9.46 5.54 -8.82
C PHE A 561 -10.99 5.48 -8.81
N LYS A 562 -11.65 6.62 -9.03
CA LYS A 562 -13.11 6.70 -9.16
C LYS A 562 -13.62 5.87 -10.35
N ASP A 563 -12.90 5.87 -11.46
CA ASP A 563 -13.32 5.18 -12.69
C ASP A 563 -13.35 3.66 -12.53
N TYR A 564 -12.38 3.11 -11.80
CA TYR A 564 -12.42 1.71 -11.36
C TYR A 564 -13.71 1.39 -10.63
N TRP A 565 -14.05 2.20 -9.62
CA TRP A 565 -15.21 1.96 -8.77
C TRP A 565 -16.54 2.20 -9.47
N ASP A 566 -16.58 3.06 -10.48
CA ASP A 566 -17.75 3.20 -11.34
C ASP A 566 -17.98 1.92 -12.17
N VAL A 567 -16.92 1.27 -12.66
CA VAL A 567 -17.01 -0.02 -13.36
C VAL A 567 -17.35 -1.16 -12.40
N TYR A 568 -16.72 -1.23 -11.22
CA TYR A 568 -17.03 -2.23 -10.18
C TYR A 568 -18.51 -2.19 -9.75
N ARG A 569 -19.04 -0.99 -9.52
CA ARG A 569 -20.45 -0.82 -9.08
C ARG A 569 -21.47 -1.05 -10.19
N LYS A 570 -21.05 -1.00 -11.45
CA LYS A 570 -21.92 -1.19 -12.62
C LYS A 570 -22.18 -2.66 -12.94
N TYR A 571 -21.22 -3.56 -12.71
CA TYR A 571 -21.29 -4.96 -13.10
C TYR A 571 -21.17 -5.92 -11.90
N PRO A 572 -22.17 -6.77 -11.61
CA PRO A 572 -22.19 -7.59 -10.39
C PRO A 572 -20.99 -8.55 -10.18
N ASN A 573 -20.40 -9.06 -11.26
CA ASN A 573 -19.25 -9.99 -11.20
C ASN A 573 -17.94 -9.30 -10.83
N PHE A 574 -17.90 -7.96 -10.91
CA PHE A 574 -16.74 -7.15 -10.58
C PHE A 574 -16.81 -6.76 -9.12
N GLN A 575 -15.98 -7.38 -8.29
CA GLN A 575 -16.11 -7.28 -6.82
C GLN A 575 -14.97 -6.51 -6.17
N GLY A 576 -14.34 -5.57 -6.89
CA GLY A 576 -13.26 -4.74 -6.37
C GLY A 576 -11.89 -5.36 -6.56
N GLY A 577 -11.00 -5.12 -5.59
CA GLY A 577 -9.60 -5.55 -5.66
C GLY A 577 -8.75 -4.94 -4.55
N PHE A 578 -7.44 -5.10 -4.66
CA PHE A 578 -6.45 -4.61 -3.69
C PHE A 578 -5.55 -3.54 -4.29
N ILE A 579 -5.53 -2.34 -3.69
CA ILE A 579 -4.67 -1.24 -4.12
C ILE A 579 -3.20 -1.64 -3.94
N TRP A 580 -2.31 -1.30 -4.89
CA TRP A 580 -0.85 -1.44 -4.73
C TRP A 580 -0.21 -0.09 -4.38
N ASP A 581 0.27 0.14 -3.16
CA ASP A 581 0.14 -0.69 -1.96
C ASP A 581 -0.21 0.16 -0.72
N MET A 582 -0.17 -0.43 0.48
CA MET A 582 -0.59 0.25 1.69
C MET A 582 0.42 1.30 2.17
N ILE A 583 1.70 0.94 2.30
CA ILE A 583 2.71 1.75 3.02
C ILE A 583 3.97 1.90 2.16
N ASP A 584 4.43 3.13 1.96
CA ASP A 584 5.75 3.38 1.37
C ASP A 584 6.85 2.64 2.15
N GLN A 585 7.72 1.88 1.49
CA GLN A 585 8.65 1.00 2.19
C GLN A 585 10.02 1.64 2.50
N SER A 586 10.19 2.95 2.31
CA SER A 586 11.47 3.63 2.59
C SER A 586 11.92 3.48 4.04
N VAL A 587 13.24 3.38 4.23
CA VAL A 587 13.87 3.33 5.56
C VAL A 587 14.59 4.63 5.88
N TYR A 588 14.72 4.96 7.17
CA TYR A 588 15.43 6.17 7.56
C TYR A 588 16.93 6.04 7.36
N LYS A 589 17.53 7.09 6.78
CA LYS A 589 18.99 7.25 6.70
C LYS A 589 19.38 8.67 7.05
N THR A 590 20.46 8.82 7.80
CA THR A 590 21.09 10.12 8.08
C THR A 590 22.29 10.30 7.15
N LEU A 591 22.28 11.39 6.38
CA LEU A 591 23.37 11.78 5.50
C LEU A 591 24.55 12.38 6.28
N PRO A 592 25.76 12.49 5.67
CA PRO A 592 26.95 13.03 6.35
C PRO A 592 26.79 14.46 6.89
N ASP A 593 25.87 15.26 6.34
CA ASP A 593 25.58 16.63 6.77
C ASP A 593 24.54 16.71 7.91
N GLY A 594 24.01 15.56 8.35
CA GLY A 594 22.98 15.45 9.39
C GLY A 594 21.54 15.43 8.87
N THR A 595 21.31 15.62 7.57
CA THR A 595 19.98 15.55 6.96
C THR A 595 19.43 14.13 7.08
N LYS A 596 18.19 13.99 7.58
CA LYS A 596 17.49 12.69 7.66
C LYS A 596 16.59 12.52 6.45
N ILE A 597 16.88 11.51 5.63
CA ILE A 597 16.12 11.17 4.43
C ILE A 597 15.31 9.88 4.62
N LEU A 598 14.30 9.72 3.77
CA LEU A 598 13.60 8.46 3.53
C LEU A 598 14.29 7.76 2.37
N ALA A 599 15.21 6.87 2.70
CA ALA A 599 16.05 6.20 1.73
C ALA A 599 15.30 5.10 0.98
N TYR A 600 15.58 5.00 -0.32
CA TYR A 600 15.08 4.00 -1.24
C TYR A 600 16.25 3.35 -2.01
N GLY A 601 15.96 2.55 -3.03
CA GLY A 601 16.98 1.88 -3.82
C GLY A 601 18.07 2.83 -4.32
N GLY A 602 19.33 2.39 -4.29
CA GLY A 602 20.49 3.19 -4.67
C GLY A 602 21.11 3.99 -3.51
N ASP A 603 20.39 4.18 -2.40
CA ASP A 603 20.93 4.91 -1.25
C ASP A 603 21.88 4.07 -0.39
N PHE A 604 21.86 2.75 -0.50
CA PHE A 604 22.67 1.86 0.30
C PHE A 604 23.61 1.03 -0.57
N GLY A 605 24.71 0.60 0.05
CA GLY A 605 25.69 -0.28 -0.57
C GLY A 605 26.62 0.40 -1.59
N PRO A 606 27.53 -0.39 -2.17
CA PRO A 606 28.39 0.03 -3.27
C PRO A 606 27.64 0.39 -4.55
N LYS A 607 28.26 1.20 -5.42
CA LYS A 607 27.66 1.72 -6.67
C LYS A 607 27.31 0.64 -7.71
N ASP A 608 27.98 -0.51 -7.67
CA ASP A 608 27.78 -1.65 -8.57
C ASP A 608 26.61 -2.56 -8.16
N VAL A 609 26.09 -2.40 -6.95
CA VAL A 609 24.86 -3.07 -6.53
C VAL A 609 23.70 -2.52 -7.35
N LYS A 610 22.96 -3.41 -8.02
CA LYS A 610 21.80 -3.03 -8.83
C LYS A 610 20.71 -2.41 -7.96
N SER A 611 19.94 -1.49 -8.54
CA SER A 611 18.76 -0.95 -7.89
C SER A 611 17.70 -0.46 -8.86
N ASP A 612 16.43 -0.53 -8.40
CA ASP A 612 15.25 -0.03 -9.09
C ASP A 612 14.74 1.30 -8.48
N ASN A 613 15.65 2.06 -7.86
CA ASN A 613 15.41 3.41 -7.31
C ASN A 613 14.20 3.48 -6.36
N ASN A 614 13.29 4.42 -6.59
CA ASN A 614 12.16 4.70 -5.72
C ASN A 614 10.95 3.80 -5.96
N PHE A 615 11.05 2.76 -6.80
CA PHE A 615 9.93 1.88 -7.14
C PHE A 615 9.37 1.10 -5.94
N VAL A 616 10.08 1.08 -4.81
CA VAL A 616 9.63 0.52 -3.51
C VAL A 616 8.62 1.39 -2.75
N ASN A 617 8.31 2.59 -3.26
CA ASN A 617 7.47 3.58 -2.58
C ASN A 617 6.13 3.73 -3.30
N ASN A 618 5.19 2.85 -2.98
CA ASN A 618 3.91 2.69 -3.66
C ASN A 618 2.72 2.98 -2.74
N GLY A 619 2.93 3.63 -1.59
CA GLY A 619 1.98 3.64 -0.49
C GLY A 619 0.78 4.58 -0.69
N VAL A 620 -0.42 4.09 -0.36
CA VAL A 620 -1.56 4.97 -0.02
C VAL A 620 -1.25 5.80 1.22
N PHE A 621 -0.44 5.28 2.13
CA PHE A 621 0.04 5.99 3.32
C PHE A 621 1.56 6.05 3.34
N THR A 622 2.08 7.09 3.99
CA THR A 622 3.51 7.27 4.22
C THR A 622 4.07 6.17 5.13
N VAL A 623 5.40 6.09 5.25
CA VAL A 623 6.10 5.20 6.19
C VAL A 623 5.58 5.29 7.64
N GLU A 624 5.02 6.44 8.04
CA GLU A 624 4.45 6.69 9.37
C GLU A 624 2.93 6.51 9.45
N ARG A 625 2.34 5.86 8.44
CA ARG A 625 0.90 5.58 8.32
C ARG A 625 0.07 6.86 8.31
N LYS A 626 0.64 7.95 7.80
CA LYS A 626 -0.08 9.20 7.54
C LYS A 626 -0.62 9.17 6.11
N PRO A 627 -1.78 9.78 5.84
CA PRO A 627 -2.33 9.79 4.49
C PRO A 627 -1.40 10.53 3.52
N ASN A 628 -1.03 9.87 2.42
CA ASN A 628 -0.66 10.59 1.19
C ASN A 628 -1.92 11.31 0.66
N PRO A 629 -1.81 12.37 -0.17
CA PRO A 629 -2.98 13.13 -0.61
C PRO A 629 -4.05 12.27 -1.30
N HIS A 630 -3.65 11.24 -2.03
CA HIS A 630 -4.58 10.29 -2.65
C HIS A 630 -5.34 9.39 -1.67
N ALA A 631 -4.90 9.25 -0.41
CA ALA A 631 -5.62 8.45 0.59
C ALA A 631 -7.02 9.03 0.86
N PHE A 632 -7.19 10.34 0.77
CA PHE A 632 -8.52 10.95 0.94
C PHE A 632 -9.47 10.58 -0.20
N GLU A 633 -8.94 10.39 -1.42
CA GLU A 633 -9.70 9.85 -2.55
C GLU A 633 -10.12 8.41 -2.28
N VAL A 634 -9.22 7.59 -1.73
CA VAL A 634 -9.52 6.23 -1.30
C VAL A 634 -10.66 6.22 -0.28
N LYS A 635 -10.57 7.02 0.79
CA LYS A 635 -11.62 7.10 1.81
C LYS A 635 -12.99 7.43 1.21
N ASN A 636 -13.05 8.42 0.32
CA ASN A 636 -14.29 8.88 -0.29
C ASN A 636 -14.87 7.84 -1.27
N VAL A 637 -14.07 7.36 -2.22
CA VAL A 637 -14.55 6.44 -3.26
C VAL A 637 -14.97 5.08 -2.67
N LEU A 638 -14.27 4.62 -1.62
CA LEU A 638 -14.55 3.36 -0.91
C LEU A 638 -15.69 3.46 0.12
N GLN A 639 -16.26 4.64 0.39
CA GLN A 639 -17.29 4.76 1.42
C GLN A 639 -18.54 3.90 1.12
N ASN A 640 -19.26 3.50 2.17
CA ASN A 640 -20.40 2.58 2.08
C ASN A 640 -21.76 3.29 2.14
N ILE A 641 -21.78 4.62 2.22
CA ILE A 641 -23.00 5.42 2.20
C ILE A 641 -22.89 6.37 1.01
N LEU A 642 -23.75 6.16 0.01
CA LEU A 642 -23.74 6.94 -1.22
C LEU A 642 -24.95 7.88 -1.25
N THR A 643 -24.74 9.12 -1.66
CA THR A 643 -25.78 10.15 -1.63
C THR A 643 -25.90 10.83 -2.97
N SER A 644 -27.12 10.96 -3.47
CA SER A 644 -27.41 11.61 -4.74
C SER A 644 -28.66 12.47 -4.63
N TRP A 645 -28.92 13.28 -5.65
CA TRP A 645 -30.23 13.90 -5.80
C TRP A 645 -31.30 12.87 -6.15
N GLU A 646 -32.43 12.93 -5.45
CA GLU A 646 -33.70 12.37 -5.92
C GLU A 646 -34.48 13.46 -6.67
N ASN A 647 -34.58 14.64 -6.06
CA ASN A 647 -35.14 15.85 -6.68
C ASN A 647 -34.39 17.08 -6.17
N GLN A 648 -33.60 17.69 -7.06
CA GLN A 648 -32.79 18.86 -6.75
C GLN A 648 -33.64 20.11 -6.51
N GLU A 649 -34.83 20.27 -7.12
CA GLU A 649 -35.65 21.47 -6.93
C GLU A 649 -36.20 21.58 -5.51
N THR A 650 -36.64 20.44 -4.95
CA THR A 650 -37.24 20.33 -3.62
C THR A 650 -36.21 20.03 -2.51
N ALA A 651 -34.91 20.00 -2.86
CA ALA A 651 -33.81 19.58 -1.99
C ALA A 651 -34.03 18.18 -1.38
N THR A 652 -34.52 17.23 -2.19
CA THR A 652 -34.71 15.84 -1.78
C THR A 652 -33.52 15.00 -2.21
N ILE A 653 -32.82 14.44 -1.23
CA ILE A 653 -31.69 13.53 -1.45
C ILE A 653 -32.13 12.07 -1.36
N LYS A 654 -31.37 11.20 -2.01
CA LYS A 654 -31.45 9.74 -1.88
C LYS A 654 -30.16 9.24 -1.22
N VAL A 655 -30.31 8.47 -0.14
CA VAL A 655 -29.20 7.84 0.59
C VAL A 655 -29.27 6.34 0.35
N TYR A 656 -28.18 5.75 -0.14
CA TYR A 656 -28.03 4.32 -0.39
C TYR A 656 -27.05 3.71 0.61
N ASN A 657 -27.48 2.62 1.26
CA ASN A 657 -26.63 1.81 2.13
C ASN A 657 -25.95 0.70 1.32
N GLU A 658 -24.65 0.85 1.02
CA GLU A 658 -23.85 -0.14 0.30
C GLU A 658 -23.31 -1.26 1.22
N PHE A 659 -23.43 -1.15 2.54
CA PHE A 659 -23.07 -2.25 3.44
C PHE A 659 -23.85 -3.53 3.10
N SER A 660 -23.23 -4.69 3.33
CA SER A 660 -23.81 -6.01 3.05
C SER A 660 -24.55 -6.61 4.26
N PHE A 661 -24.19 -6.22 5.49
CA PHE A 661 -24.73 -6.78 6.72
C PHE A 661 -25.20 -5.73 7.73
N LYS A 662 -24.65 -4.51 7.66
CA LYS A 662 -24.87 -3.43 8.63
C LYS A 662 -25.99 -2.46 8.23
N ASN A 663 -26.89 -2.13 9.17
CA ASN A 663 -27.88 -1.06 9.02
C ASN A 663 -27.28 0.32 9.33
N LEU A 664 -27.97 1.41 8.97
CA LEU A 664 -27.49 2.77 9.26
C LEU A 664 -28.05 3.37 10.58
N GLU A 665 -28.64 2.56 11.47
CA GLU A 665 -29.25 3.08 12.70
C GLU A 665 -28.24 3.67 13.67
N ASN A 666 -26.95 3.29 13.60
CA ASN A 666 -25.87 3.91 14.39
C ASN A 666 -25.29 5.18 13.73
N VAL A 667 -25.91 5.71 12.68
CA VAL A 667 -25.36 6.82 11.89
C VAL A 667 -26.28 8.04 11.94
N THR A 668 -25.69 9.22 12.13
CA THR A 668 -26.36 10.52 11.93
C THR A 668 -25.90 11.12 10.60
N LEU A 669 -26.85 11.61 9.80
CA LEU A 669 -26.58 12.43 8.61
C LEU A 669 -26.58 13.90 9.03
N HIS A 670 -25.51 14.62 8.72
CA HIS A 670 -25.42 16.07 8.83
C HIS A 670 -25.44 16.68 7.44
N TRP A 671 -26.09 17.83 7.28
CA TRP A 671 -26.06 18.59 6.04
C TRP A 671 -25.75 20.05 6.32
N GLU A 672 -25.03 20.70 5.39
CA GLU A 672 -24.70 22.12 5.42
C GLU A 672 -24.96 22.73 4.05
N VAL A 673 -25.59 23.90 4.00
CA VAL A 673 -25.74 24.71 2.80
C VAL A 673 -24.57 25.67 2.70
N ILE A 674 -23.86 25.61 1.56
CA ILE A 674 -22.75 26.49 1.24
C ILE A 674 -23.21 27.46 0.16
N LEU A 675 -23.18 28.76 0.43
CA LEU A 675 -23.44 29.83 -0.55
C LEU A 675 -22.14 30.56 -0.84
N ASP A 676 -21.67 30.55 -2.08
CA ASP A 676 -20.43 31.23 -2.49
C ASP A 676 -19.22 30.90 -1.59
N GLY A 677 -19.14 29.64 -1.12
CA GLY A 677 -18.08 29.14 -0.23
C GLY A 677 -18.32 29.35 1.27
N VAL A 678 -19.39 30.05 1.66
CA VAL A 678 -19.72 30.37 3.06
C VAL A 678 -20.84 29.47 3.57
N LYS A 679 -20.67 28.91 4.77
CA LYS A 679 -21.71 28.11 5.46
C LYS A 679 -22.86 29.01 5.89
N GLU A 680 -24.08 28.68 5.45
CA GLU A 680 -25.26 29.52 5.69
C GLU A 680 -26.33 28.84 6.54
N ALA A 681 -26.52 27.53 6.37
CA ALA A 681 -27.49 26.75 7.13
C ALA A 681 -26.95 25.34 7.34
N ASN A 682 -27.40 24.68 8.40
CA ASN A 682 -27.09 23.28 8.64
C ASN A 682 -28.25 22.59 9.35
N GLY A 683 -28.20 21.26 9.40
CA GLY A 683 -29.08 20.45 10.20
C GLY A 683 -28.64 19.00 10.21
N ALA A 684 -29.39 18.17 10.93
CA ALA A 684 -29.11 16.75 11.08
C ALA A 684 -30.37 15.90 10.93
N ILE A 685 -30.17 14.65 10.55
CA ILE A 685 -31.17 13.59 10.56
C ILE A 685 -30.58 12.44 11.40
N ASP A 686 -31.03 12.35 12.65
CA ASP A 686 -30.47 11.44 13.67
C ASP A 686 -30.84 9.97 13.47
N TYR A 687 -31.89 9.70 12.68
CA TYR A 687 -32.43 8.35 12.50
C TYR A 687 -32.42 7.91 11.03
N LEU A 688 -31.44 7.07 10.70
CA LEU A 688 -31.28 6.44 9.39
C LEU A 688 -31.57 4.93 9.45
N ALA A 689 -32.83 4.55 9.59
CA ALA A 689 -33.22 3.14 9.39
C ALA A 689 -33.20 2.78 7.90
N ILE A 690 -32.01 2.47 7.40
CA ILE A 690 -31.77 1.97 6.04
C ILE A 690 -31.04 0.63 6.15
N ASP A 691 -31.74 -0.44 5.79
CA ASP A 691 -31.18 -1.79 5.79
C ASP A 691 -30.10 -1.96 4.71
N PRO A 692 -29.23 -2.98 4.85
CA PRO A 692 -28.20 -3.31 3.85
C PRO A 692 -28.76 -3.36 2.42
N LYS A 693 -28.05 -2.73 1.48
CA LYS A 693 -28.41 -2.67 0.05
C LYS A 693 -29.77 -2.01 -0.24
N GLN A 694 -30.31 -1.20 0.66
CA GLN A 694 -31.53 -0.41 0.46
C GLN A 694 -31.25 1.08 0.30
N SER A 695 -32.22 1.83 -0.22
CA SER A 695 -32.19 3.29 -0.30
C SER A 695 -33.35 3.92 0.46
N LYS A 696 -33.15 5.16 0.93
CA LYS A 696 -34.23 6.00 1.46
C LYS A 696 -34.05 7.45 1.05
N THR A 697 -35.16 8.16 0.87
CA THR A 697 -35.18 9.57 0.49
C THR A 697 -35.44 10.47 1.68
N TYR A 698 -34.82 11.65 1.67
CA TYR A 698 -34.96 12.66 2.72
C TYR A 698 -35.10 14.03 2.07
N GLN A 699 -36.16 14.74 2.42
CA GLN A 699 -36.29 16.15 2.04
C GLN A 699 -35.54 17.01 3.06
N LEU A 700 -34.53 17.75 2.60
CA LEU A 700 -33.78 18.65 3.45
C LEU A 700 -34.57 19.96 3.64
N PRO A 701 -34.75 20.47 4.86
CA PRO A 701 -35.57 21.66 5.13
C PRO A 701 -34.83 22.97 4.79
N ILE A 702 -34.37 23.08 3.55
CA ILE A 702 -33.54 24.20 3.08
C ILE A 702 -34.42 25.37 2.63
N LYS A 703 -34.18 26.55 3.20
CA LYS A 703 -34.86 27.80 2.84
C LYS A 703 -33.82 28.87 2.51
N LEU A 704 -33.67 29.17 1.22
CA LEU A 704 -32.72 30.19 0.77
C LEU A 704 -33.31 31.62 0.80
N GLY A 705 -34.63 31.78 0.64
CA GLY A 705 -35.27 33.10 0.63
C GLY A 705 -34.68 34.04 -0.45
N ASP A 706 -34.56 35.32 -0.12
CA ASP A 706 -34.02 36.37 -1.00
C ASP A 706 -32.49 36.55 -0.90
N LYS A 707 -31.77 35.55 -0.37
CA LYS A 707 -30.31 35.62 -0.24
C LYS A 707 -29.66 35.76 -1.61
N LYS A 708 -28.69 36.67 -1.71
CA LYS A 708 -27.90 36.88 -2.94
C LYS A 708 -26.66 36.00 -2.89
N TYR A 709 -26.52 35.14 -3.89
CA TYR A 709 -25.37 34.26 -4.11
C TYR A 709 -25.27 33.97 -5.60
N GLN A 710 -24.10 33.52 -6.07
CA GLN A 710 -23.93 33.05 -7.44
C GLN A 710 -24.11 31.54 -7.56
N GLU A 711 -23.62 30.77 -6.60
CA GLU A 711 -23.78 29.31 -6.56
C GLU A 711 -23.96 28.76 -5.14
N ALA A 712 -24.55 27.57 -5.08
CA ALA A 712 -24.86 26.88 -3.84
C ALA A 712 -24.52 25.39 -3.92
N PHE A 713 -23.98 24.86 -2.82
CA PHE A 713 -23.71 23.44 -2.61
C PHE A 713 -24.40 22.95 -1.33
N ILE A 714 -24.62 21.63 -1.25
CA ILE A 714 -24.95 20.95 0.00
C ILE A 714 -23.82 20.00 0.34
N ASN A 715 -23.14 20.27 1.45
CA ASN A 715 -22.21 19.32 2.05
C ASN A 715 -23.02 18.36 2.92
N ILE A 716 -22.72 17.08 2.84
CA ILE A 716 -23.37 16.02 3.60
C ILE A 716 -22.28 15.17 4.24
N SER A 717 -22.39 14.89 5.53
CA SER A 717 -21.48 13.98 6.23
C SER A 717 -22.24 12.99 7.11
N TYR A 718 -21.62 11.84 7.35
CA TYR A 718 -22.20 10.74 8.12
C TYR A 718 -21.28 10.38 9.28
N THR A 719 -21.78 10.51 10.51
CA THR A 719 -21.00 10.24 11.72
C THR A 719 -21.60 9.14 12.57
N LEU A 720 -20.74 8.38 13.26
CA LEU A 720 -21.17 7.36 14.23
C LEU A 720 -21.80 7.97 15.48
N LYS A 721 -22.91 7.39 15.95
CA LYS A 721 -23.58 7.78 17.21
C LYS A 721 -22.96 7.11 18.43
N GLU A 722 -22.50 5.87 18.26
CA GLU A 722 -21.79 5.07 19.25
C GLU A 722 -20.51 4.47 18.64
N ASP A 723 -19.55 4.11 19.50
CA ASP A 723 -18.28 3.52 19.08
C ASP A 723 -18.50 2.24 18.24
N GLU A 724 -17.65 2.09 17.23
CA GLU A 724 -17.47 0.85 16.48
C GLU A 724 -16.03 0.35 16.63
N PRO A 725 -15.73 -0.92 16.32
CA PRO A 725 -14.36 -1.42 16.43
C PRO A 725 -13.35 -0.49 15.72
N LEU A 726 -12.42 0.07 16.50
CA LEU A 726 -11.38 1.05 16.11
C LEU A 726 -11.87 2.45 15.68
N LEU A 727 -13.18 2.66 15.57
CA LEU A 727 -13.76 3.93 15.13
C LEU A 727 -14.56 4.56 16.28
N PRO A 728 -14.13 5.73 16.81
CA PRO A 728 -14.82 6.35 17.93
C PRO A 728 -16.16 6.97 17.51
N LYS A 729 -17.05 7.17 18.49
CA LYS A 729 -18.23 8.02 18.36
C LYS A 729 -17.87 9.37 17.74
N GLY A 730 -18.70 9.83 16.81
CA GLY A 730 -18.49 11.06 16.05
C GLY A 730 -17.55 10.91 14.84
N PHE A 731 -16.96 9.73 14.61
CA PHE A 731 -16.11 9.50 13.45
C PHE A 731 -16.89 9.62 12.14
N GLU A 732 -16.37 10.39 11.18
CA GLU A 732 -16.95 10.56 9.85
C GLU A 732 -16.62 9.35 8.96
N ILE A 733 -17.63 8.53 8.64
CA ILE A 733 -17.51 7.30 7.85
C ILE A 733 -17.77 7.52 6.35
N ALA A 734 -18.46 8.60 5.99
CA ALA A 734 -18.78 8.96 4.61
C ALA A 734 -19.09 10.46 4.51
N LYS A 735 -18.86 11.03 3.32
CA LYS A 735 -19.24 12.41 3.01
C LYS A 735 -19.52 12.59 1.53
N GLU A 736 -20.27 13.63 1.18
CA GLU A 736 -20.60 14.00 -0.20
C GLU A 736 -20.85 15.51 -0.31
N GLN A 737 -20.57 16.09 -1.48
CA GLN A 737 -20.98 17.46 -1.81
C GLN A 737 -21.81 17.49 -3.09
N LEU A 738 -23.05 17.93 -2.97
CA LEU A 738 -23.97 18.05 -4.09
C LEU A 738 -24.05 19.49 -4.58
N ALA A 739 -23.80 19.72 -5.87
CA ALA A 739 -24.12 20.99 -6.51
C ALA A 739 -25.64 21.23 -6.46
N TYR A 740 -26.09 22.41 -6.01
CA TYR A 740 -27.50 22.68 -5.72
C TYR A 740 -28.13 23.74 -6.64
N LYS A 741 -27.67 24.99 -6.63
CA LYS A 741 -28.30 26.07 -7.42
C LYS A 741 -27.26 27.09 -7.87
N GLY A 742 -27.53 27.75 -9.00
CA GLY A 742 -26.70 28.83 -9.51
C GLY A 742 -25.43 28.36 -10.21
N LYS A 743 -24.66 29.32 -10.71
CA LYS A 743 -23.38 29.13 -11.38
C LYS A 743 -22.52 30.37 -11.12
N TRP A 744 -21.28 30.15 -10.69
CA TRP A 744 -20.33 31.23 -10.52
C TRP A 744 -19.89 31.81 -11.87
N GLN A 745 -19.83 33.14 -11.96
CA GLN A 745 -19.28 33.86 -13.09
C GLN A 745 -18.48 35.08 -12.61
N ASN A 746 -17.18 35.09 -12.92
CA ASN A 746 -16.35 36.25 -12.62
C ASN A 746 -16.58 37.39 -13.61
N ASP A 747 -16.50 38.63 -13.12
CA ASP A 747 -16.29 39.79 -13.99
C ASP A 747 -14.79 39.95 -14.28
N ILE A 748 -14.39 39.44 -15.44
CA ILE A 748 -13.01 39.52 -15.94
C ILE A 748 -12.72 40.80 -16.76
N LYS A 749 -13.69 41.72 -16.87
CA LYS A 749 -13.46 42.97 -17.62
C LYS A 749 -12.46 43.85 -16.88
N VAL A 750 -11.61 44.51 -17.67
CA VAL A 750 -10.78 45.63 -17.23
C VAL A 750 -11.49 46.91 -17.65
N ASN A 751 -11.84 47.75 -16.69
CA ASN A 751 -12.48 49.02 -16.94
C ASN A 751 -11.44 50.13 -17.11
N GLY A 752 -11.67 51.04 -18.06
CA GLY A 752 -10.88 52.24 -18.22
C GLY A 752 -10.84 53.10 -16.95
N ALA A 753 -9.70 53.74 -16.69
CA ALA A 753 -9.48 54.56 -15.50
C ALA A 753 -8.72 55.86 -15.87
N ALA A 754 -7.73 56.25 -15.08
CA ALA A 754 -6.90 57.41 -15.37
C ALA A 754 -5.94 57.14 -16.54
N LYS A 755 -5.32 58.21 -17.06
CA LYS A 755 -4.33 58.10 -18.14
C LYS A 755 -3.08 57.36 -17.65
N ILE A 756 -2.54 56.52 -18.53
CA ILE A 756 -1.25 55.85 -18.35
C ILE A 756 -0.21 56.56 -19.23
N SER A 757 0.95 56.84 -18.66
CA SER A 757 2.12 57.31 -19.40
C SER A 757 2.89 56.13 -19.99
N VAL A 758 3.39 56.28 -21.22
CA VAL A 758 4.18 55.27 -21.91
C VAL A 758 5.62 55.76 -22.02
N VAL A 759 6.55 55.07 -21.36
CA VAL A 759 7.98 55.39 -21.38
C VAL A 759 8.73 54.29 -22.14
N LYS A 760 9.46 54.67 -23.19
CA LYS A 760 10.26 53.73 -23.99
C LYS A 760 11.72 53.85 -23.59
N ASN A 761 12.24 52.82 -22.96
CA ASN A 761 13.66 52.71 -22.60
C ASN A 761 14.40 51.84 -23.62
N ALA A 762 15.72 51.69 -23.50
CA ALA A 762 16.51 50.85 -24.41
C ALA A 762 15.98 49.40 -24.45
N ASN A 763 15.73 48.80 -23.27
CA ASN A 763 15.36 47.40 -23.14
C ASN A 763 13.87 47.17 -22.87
N ASN A 764 13.13 48.18 -22.39
CA ASN A 764 11.75 48.01 -21.93
C ASN A 764 10.78 49.03 -22.56
N THR A 765 9.51 48.65 -22.65
CA THR A 765 8.38 49.59 -22.77
C THR A 765 7.61 49.59 -21.46
N VAL A 766 7.51 50.75 -20.80
CA VAL A 766 6.96 50.90 -19.46
C VAL A 766 5.65 51.66 -19.51
N PHE A 767 4.60 51.09 -18.92
CA PHE A 767 3.28 51.68 -18.74
C PHE A 767 3.14 52.10 -17.28
N LYS A 768 3.04 53.41 -17.03
CA LYS A 768 3.09 53.97 -15.68
C LYS A 768 1.92 54.91 -15.37
N SER A 769 1.30 54.72 -14.21
CA SER A 769 0.38 55.65 -13.55
C SER A 769 0.93 56.06 -12.18
N GLU A 770 0.14 56.78 -11.37
CA GLU A 770 0.48 57.04 -9.96
C GLU A 770 0.52 55.76 -9.12
N LYS A 771 -0.32 54.77 -9.45
CA LYS A 771 -0.49 53.54 -8.66
C LYS A 771 0.30 52.36 -9.17
N THR A 772 0.52 52.26 -10.47
CA THR A 772 1.09 51.06 -11.09
C THR A 772 2.20 51.39 -12.07
N GLU A 773 3.16 50.48 -12.17
CA GLU A 773 4.17 50.46 -13.23
C GLU A 773 4.29 49.03 -13.76
N ILE A 774 4.06 48.85 -15.07
CA ILE A 774 4.18 47.57 -15.77
C ILE A 774 5.18 47.73 -16.91
N ALA A 775 6.29 47.01 -16.86
CA ALA A 775 7.32 47.01 -17.88
C ALA A 775 7.27 45.74 -18.72
N PHE A 776 7.31 45.89 -20.03
CA PHE A 776 7.50 44.80 -20.99
C PHE A 776 8.94 44.80 -21.50
N ASP A 777 9.60 43.65 -21.46
CA ASP A 777 10.91 43.46 -22.07
C ASP A 777 10.77 43.47 -23.60
N LYS A 778 11.60 44.23 -24.30
CA LYS A 778 11.52 44.38 -25.76
C LYS A 778 12.05 43.17 -26.53
N LYS A 779 12.90 42.34 -25.90
CA LYS A 779 13.46 41.14 -26.53
C LYS A 779 12.48 39.98 -26.41
N THR A 780 11.90 39.77 -25.23
CA THR A 780 10.99 38.66 -24.97
C THR A 780 9.53 39.04 -25.20
N GLY A 781 9.13 40.31 -25.05
CA GLY A 781 7.73 40.71 -25.14
C GLY A 781 6.88 40.34 -23.91
N PHE A 782 7.49 39.76 -22.88
CA PHE A 782 6.85 39.43 -21.60
C PHE A 782 6.91 40.59 -20.61
N ILE A 783 6.02 40.58 -19.61
CA ILE A 783 6.05 41.52 -18.50
C ILE A 783 7.24 41.17 -17.60
N SER A 784 8.20 42.09 -17.48
CA SER A 784 9.46 41.94 -16.73
C SER A 784 9.50 42.72 -15.42
N ALA A 785 8.56 43.65 -15.22
CA ALA A 785 8.33 44.28 -13.93
C ALA A 785 6.85 44.64 -13.79
N TYR A 786 6.33 44.48 -12.59
CA TYR A 786 4.97 44.88 -12.23
C TYR A 786 4.99 45.33 -10.77
N THR A 787 4.69 46.60 -10.52
CA THR A 787 4.60 47.18 -9.17
C THR A 787 3.24 47.83 -8.96
N PHE A 788 2.73 47.78 -7.73
CA PHE A 788 1.52 48.49 -7.31
C PHE A 788 1.79 49.22 -5.97
N GLU A 789 1.46 50.51 -5.90
CA GLU A 789 1.72 51.39 -4.74
C GLU A 789 3.19 51.31 -4.27
N ASN A 790 4.12 51.34 -5.24
CA ASN A 790 5.56 51.18 -5.07
C ASN A 790 6.01 49.86 -4.42
N GLN A 791 5.15 48.84 -4.36
CA GLN A 791 5.51 47.49 -3.93
C GLN A 791 5.64 46.57 -5.14
N PRO A 792 6.69 45.71 -5.20
CA PRO A 792 6.84 44.76 -6.29
C PRO A 792 5.79 43.65 -6.21
N ILE A 793 5.17 43.35 -7.34
CA ILE A 793 4.31 42.18 -7.55
C ILE A 793 5.14 41.07 -8.18
N ILE A 794 5.84 41.36 -9.28
CA ILE A 794 6.83 40.44 -9.86
C ILE A 794 8.14 40.63 -9.10
N LYS A 795 8.77 39.52 -8.67
CA LYS A 795 10.10 39.55 -8.07
C LYS A 795 11.14 39.95 -9.12
N ASP A 796 12.05 40.85 -8.75
CA ASP A 796 13.15 41.29 -9.61
C ASP A 796 13.90 40.11 -10.26
N GLY A 797 14.14 40.20 -11.56
CA GLY A 797 14.81 39.16 -12.35
C GLY A 797 13.87 38.13 -12.99
N TYR A 798 12.57 38.15 -12.67
CA TYR A 798 11.57 37.23 -13.24
C TYR A 798 10.59 37.92 -14.18
N GLN A 799 9.80 37.12 -14.90
CA GLN A 799 8.80 37.58 -15.87
C GLN A 799 7.49 36.80 -15.69
N LEU A 800 6.36 37.38 -16.11
CA LEU A 800 5.10 36.63 -16.32
C LEU A 800 5.18 35.88 -17.66
N ARG A 801 5.22 34.54 -17.63
CA ARG A 801 5.51 33.70 -18.79
C ARG A 801 4.44 32.62 -19.01
N PRO A 802 4.23 32.16 -20.25
CA PRO A 802 3.47 30.93 -20.48
C PRO A 802 4.18 29.74 -19.83
N ASN A 803 3.43 28.75 -19.38
CA ASN A 803 3.94 27.51 -18.78
C ASN A 803 3.21 26.29 -19.33
N PHE A 804 3.90 25.48 -20.12
CA PHE A 804 3.36 24.26 -20.72
C PHE A 804 3.91 22.98 -20.08
N TRP A 805 4.67 23.11 -18.99
CA TRP A 805 5.40 22.01 -18.36
C TRP A 805 5.04 21.80 -16.88
N ARG A 806 5.18 20.56 -16.42
CA ARG A 806 5.16 20.19 -15.01
C ARG A 806 6.35 19.29 -14.71
N ALA A 807 6.82 19.31 -13.46
CA ALA A 807 7.81 18.34 -13.02
C ALA A 807 7.22 16.92 -13.09
N PRO A 808 7.85 15.95 -13.79
CA PRO A 808 7.27 14.61 -13.96
C PRO A 808 7.02 13.92 -12.61
N ASN A 809 5.80 13.42 -12.41
CA ASN A 809 5.53 12.48 -11.31
C ASN A 809 6.04 11.07 -11.66
N ASP A 810 5.94 10.12 -10.73
CA ASP A 810 6.42 8.75 -10.98
C ASP A 810 5.70 8.04 -12.14
N ASN A 811 4.39 8.28 -12.31
CA ASN A 811 3.62 7.75 -13.44
C ASN A 811 4.04 8.35 -14.78
N ASP A 812 4.34 9.65 -14.80
CA ASP A 812 4.88 10.35 -15.96
C ASP A 812 6.22 9.70 -16.37
N PHE A 813 7.12 9.41 -15.42
CA PHE A 813 8.34 8.65 -15.69
C PHE A 813 8.07 7.25 -16.25
N GLY A 814 7.11 6.53 -15.67
CA GLY A 814 6.66 5.22 -16.17
C GLY A 814 6.16 5.27 -17.61
N ALA A 815 5.38 6.29 -17.96
CA ALA A 815 4.88 6.54 -19.31
C ALA A 815 5.93 7.15 -20.26
N ASN A 816 7.17 7.37 -19.79
CA ASN A 816 8.26 8.04 -20.49
C ASN A 816 7.91 9.47 -20.98
N PHE A 817 7.02 10.13 -20.24
CA PHE A 817 6.54 11.51 -20.45
C PHE A 817 7.68 12.51 -20.64
N GLN A 818 8.70 12.45 -19.78
CA GLN A 818 9.83 13.38 -19.76
C GLN A 818 10.65 13.35 -21.04
N THR A 819 10.61 12.23 -21.76
CA THR A 819 11.26 12.07 -23.06
C THR A 819 10.30 12.45 -24.18
N TYR A 820 9.07 11.92 -24.16
CA TYR A 820 8.12 12.10 -25.27
C TYR A 820 7.60 13.53 -25.37
N LEU A 821 7.50 14.26 -24.26
CA LEU A 821 6.88 15.59 -24.20
C LEU A 821 7.89 16.72 -24.01
N ILE A 822 9.20 16.44 -24.09
CA ILE A 822 10.27 17.43 -23.85
C ILE A 822 10.14 18.69 -24.73
N ALA A 823 9.57 18.56 -25.92
CA ALA A 823 9.30 19.68 -26.82
C ALA A 823 8.42 20.77 -26.16
N TRP A 824 7.51 20.40 -25.25
CA TRP A 824 6.70 21.36 -24.49
C TRP A 824 7.51 22.09 -23.40
N LYS A 825 8.51 21.43 -22.80
CA LYS A 825 9.47 22.08 -21.90
C LYS A 825 10.31 23.09 -22.68
N GLU A 826 10.86 22.69 -23.82
CA GLU A 826 11.64 23.58 -24.69
C GLU A 826 10.82 24.77 -25.21
N ALA A 827 9.55 24.54 -25.57
CA ALA A 827 8.62 25.60 -25.99
C ALA A 827 8.27 26.58 -24.86
N THR A 828 8.23 26.10 -23.61
CA THR A 828 8.06 26.94 -22.41
C THR A 828 9.30 27.83 -22.17
N GLU A 829 10.48 27.25 -22.31
CA GLU A 829 11.76 27.92 -22.05
C GLU A 829 12.16 28.90 -23.16
N ASN A 830 11.84 28.59 -24.44
CA ASN A 830 12.36 29.28 -25.61
C ASN A 830 11.28 29.76 -26.62
N PRO A 831 10.26 30.52 -26.20
CA PRO A 831 9.29 31.12 -27.13
C PRO A 831 9.96 32.23 -27.97
N THR A 832 9.70 32.25 -29.29
CA THR A 832 10.29 33.25 -30.20
C THR A 832 9.29 34.37 -30.48
N LEU A 833 9.56 35.59 -30.03
CA LEU A 833 8.71 36.75 -30.28
C LEU A 833 8.71 37.13 -31.78
N VAL A 834 7.54 37.11 -32.40
CA VAL A 834 7.32 37.45 -33.82
C VAL A 834 6.82 38.87 -33.98
N SER A 835 5.85 39.27 -33.16
CA SER A 835 5.28 40.62 -33.22
C SER A 835 4.87 41.09 -31.83
N TRP A 836 5.05 42.39 -31.59
CA TRP A 836 4.63 43.04 -30.36
C TRP A 836 4.06 44.42 -30.69
N THR A 837 2.80 44.65 -30.33
CA THR A 837 2.09 45.91 -30.60
C THR A 837 1.39 46.40 -29.34
N ASN A 838 1.28 47.72 -29.19
CA ASN A 838 0.47 48.32 -28.14
C ASN A 838 -0.39 49.46 -28.69
N SER A 839 -1.51 49.72 -28.02
CA SER A 839 -2.41 50.83 -28.31
C SER A 839 -3.11 51.31 -27.03
N VAL A 840 -3.66 52.52 -27.08
CA VAL A 840 -4.45 53.11 -25.99
C VAL A 840 -5.89 53.26 -26.44
N THR A 841 -6.84 52.78 -25.65
CA THR A 841 -8.28 52.91 -25.94
C THR A 841 -8.81 54.31 -25.58
N LYS A 842 -10.02 54.65 -26.05
CA LYS A 842 -10.68 55.92 -25.71
C LYS A 842 -10.94 56.09 -24.22
N ASP A 843 -11.11 54.99 -23.49
CA ASP A 843 -11.29 54.92 -22.03
C ASP A 843 -9.96 54.74 -21.27
N ASN A 844 -8.81 55.01 -21.89
CA ASN A 844 -7.47 54.98 -21.28
C ASN A 844 -6.95 53.59 -20.84
N LYS A 845 -7.44 52.50 -21.43
CA LYS A 845 -6.82 51.17 -21.26
C LYS A 845 -5.64 51.03 -22.20
N ILE A 846 -4.62 50.31 -21.76
CA ILE A 846 -3.54 49.85 -22.62
C ILE A 846 -3.88 48.45 -23.11
N LEU A 847 -3.83 48.26 -24.43
CA LEU A 847 -3.90 46.96 -25.06
C LEU A 847 -2.53 46.61 -25.59
N VAL A 848 -2.01 45.44 -25.20
CA VAL A 848 -0.76 44.88 -25.76
C VAL A 848 -1.07 43.54 -26.40
N LYS A 849 -0.58 43.32 -27.61
CA LYS A 849 -0.64 42.02 -28.29
C LYS A 849 0.76 41.57 -28.61
N ALA A 850 1.13 40.40 -28.10
CA ALA A 850 2.38 39.71 -28.38
C ALA A 850 2.09 38.36 -29.06
N THR A 851 2.76 38.09 -30.17
CA THR A 851 2.64 36.81 -30.91
C THR A 851 3.99 36.13 -30.95
N TYR A 852 3.99 34.84 -30.67
CA TYR A 852 5.17 33.99 -30.59
C TYR A 852 5.03 32.78 -31.50
N ASP A 853 6.14 32.38 -32.10
CA ASP A 853 6.29 31.06 -32.72
C ASP A 853 6.91 30.10 -31.70
N LEU A 854 6.33 28.89 -31.61
CA LEU A 854 6.80 27.75 -30.81
C LEU A 854 7.16 26.61 -31.78
N PRO A 855 8.32 26.68 -32.46
CA PRO A 855 8.67 25.76 -33.54
C PRO A 855 8.77 24.30 -33.10
N GLN A 856 9.19 24.04 -31.86
CA GLN A 856 9.36 22.71 -31.27
C GLN A 856 8.05 21.90 -31.25
N VAL A 857 6.92 22.61 -31.23
CA VAL A 857 5.57 22.03 -31.14
C VAL A 857 4.66 22.56 -32.25
N SER A 858 5.25 23.07 -33.36
CA SER A 858 4.52 23.55 -34.54
C SER A 858 3.31 24.46 -34.20
N SER A 859 3.50 25.37 -33.25
CA SER A 859 2.40 26.16 -32.69
C SER A 859 2.68 27.65 -32.71
N LYS A 860 1.61 28.44 -32.66
CA LYS A 860 1.65 29.89 -32.42
C LYS A 860 0.96 30.22 -31.11
N LEU A 861 1.62 31.02 -30.29
CA LEU A 861 1.07 31.54 -29.05
C LEU A 861 0.76 33.02 -29.22
N GLU A 862 -0.43 33.44 -28.82
CA GLU A 862 -0.84 34.84 -28.79
C GLU A 862 -1.22 35.22 -27.35
N LEU A 863 -0.59 36.27 -26.85
CA LEU A 863 -0.87 36.86 -25.54
C LEU A 863 -1.44 38.26 -25.74
N ASN A 864 -2.69 38.46 -25.33
CA ASN A 864 -3.36 39.75 -25.36
C ASN A 864 -3.52 40.26 -23.92
N TYR A 865 -2.95 41.42 -23.64
CA TYR A 865 -2.98 42.06 -22.32
C TYR A 865 -3.89 43.29 -22.35
N GLU A 866 -4.77 43.41 -21.37
CA GLU A 866 -5.51 44.64 -21.06
C GLU A 866 -5.08 45.19 -19.70
N ILE A 867 -4.68 46.45 -19.66
CA ILE A 867 -4.15 47.11 -18.45
C ILE A 867 -4.87 48.43 -18.22
N ASN A 868 -5.19 48.75 -16.96
CA ASN A 868 -5.66 50.08 -16.55
C ASN A 868 -4.74 50.75 -15.51
N SER A 869 -4.99 52.01 -15.21
CA SER A 869 -4.16 52.81 -14.30
C SER A 869 -4.22 52.36 -12.84
N ASN A 870 -5.16 51.48 -12.49
CA ASN A 870 -5.27 50.89 -11.15
C ASN A 870 -4.47 49.60 -11.02
N GLY A 871 -3.73 49.20 -12.06
CA GLY A 871 -2.93 47.97 -12.05
C GLY A 871 -3.71 46.73 -12.41
N GLU A 872 -5.01 46.78 -12.71
CA GLU A 872 -5.69 45.56 -13.18
C GLU A 872 -5.06 45.09 -14.49
N LEU A 873 -4.71 43.80 -14.53
CA LEU A 873 -4.07 43.14 -15.67
C LEU A 873 -4.92 41.95 -16.07
N SER A 874 -5.59 42.03 -17.22
CA SER A 874 -6.17 40.84 -17.85
C SER A 874 -5.24 40.30 -18.92
N VAL A 875 -5.08 38.97 -18.94
CA VAL A 875 -4.29 38.26 -19.93
C VAL A 875 -5.17 37.22 -20.59
N LYS A 876 -5.27 37.30 -21.91
CA LYS A 876 -5.89 36.28 -22.74
C LYS A 876 -4.78 35.54 -23.49
N GLU A 877 -4.62 34.27 -23.16
CA GLU A 877 -3.68 33.34 -23.77
C GLU A 877 -4.39 32.50 -24.83
N GLN A 878 -3.79 32.40 -26.02
CA GLN A 878 -4.29 31.60 -27.14
C GLN A 878 -3.16 30.80 -27.76
N LEU A 879 -3.26 29.47 -27.69
CA LEU A 879 -2.31 28.55 -28.32
C LEU A 879 -2.99 27.88 -29.52
N ASN A 880 -2.43 28.07 -30.71
CA ASN A 880 -2.91 27.47 -31.94
C ASN A 880 -1.86 26.50 -32.49
N ILE A 881 -2.17 25.21 -32.48
CA ILE A 881 -1.33 24.15 -33.03
C ILE A 881 -1.66 23.99 -34.51
N ASP A 882 -0.64 23.86 -35.37
CA ASP A 882 -0.85 23.58 -36.79
C ASP A 882 -1.69 22.29 -36.96
N LYS A 883 -2.88 22.44 -37.56
CA LYS A 883 -3.84 21.34 -37.75
C LYS A 883 -3.32 20.25 -38.69
N THR A 884 -2.32 20.56 -39.51
CA THR A 884 -1.67 19.60 -40.42
C THR A 884 -0.52 18.83 -39.77
N LYS A 885 -0.13 19.19 -38.55
CA LYS A 885 0.95 18.56 -37.81
C LYS A 885 0.43 17.73 -36.66
N GLU A 886 1.02 16.55 -36.49
CA GLU A 886 0.89 15.81 -35.24
C GLU A 886 1.82 16.41 -34.20
N VAL A 887 1.27 16.68 -33.03
CA VAL A 887 1.98 17.26 -31.89
C VAL A 887 1.61 16.44 -30.69
N VAL A 888 2.61 16.16 -29.86
CA VAL A 888 2.46 15.35 -28.65
C VAL A 888 1.53 16.03 -27.64
N ILE A 889 1.00 15.25 -26.70
CA ILE A 889 0.02 15.69 -25.69
C ILE A 889 0.56 16.91 -24.93
N LEU A 890 -0.30 17.88 -24.62
CA LEU A 890 0.06 19.06 -23.82
C LEU A 890 -0.01 18.72 -22.32
N PRO A 891 1.07 18.90 -21.53
CA PRO A 891 1.04 18.61 -20.09
C PRO A 891 0.17 19.59 -19.27
N ARG A 892 0.33 20.88 -19.58
CA ARG A 892 -0.25 22.01 -18.84
C ARG A 892 -0.57 23.14 -19.82
N PHE A 893 -1.63 23.88 -19.57
CA PHE A 893 -1.94 25.11 -20.29
C PHE A 893 -2.25 26.23 -19.29
N GLY A 894 -1.36 27.22 -19.21
CA GLY A 894 -1.44 28.31 -18.25
C GLY A 894 -0.21 29.22 -18.27
N MET A 895 -0.13 30.08 -17.26
CA MET A 895 0.98 31.02 -17.07
C MET A 895 1.60 30.91 -15.67
N GLU A 896 2.86 31.29 -15.53
CA GLU A 896 3.58 31.35 -14.26
C GLU A 896 4.03 32.79 -13.96
N ILE A 897 3.80 33.23 -12.73
CA ILE A 897 4.32 34.48 -12.18
C ILE A 897 5.14 34.19 -10.92
N ILE A 898 6.36 34.71 -10.88
CA ILE A 898 7.21 34.65 -9.69
C ILE A 898 7.09 35.96 -8.91
N ILE A 899 6.60 35.85 -7.68
CA ILE A 899 6.35 36.98 -6.78
C ILE A 899 7.27 36.90 -5.55
N PRO A 900 7.46 38.00 -4.80
CA PRO A 900 8.27 37.98 -3.58
C PRO A 900 7.80 36.90 -2.58
N LYS A 901 8.74 36.30 -1.83
CA LYS A 901 8.46 35.21 -0.87
C LYS A 901 7.42 35.59 0.18
N ASP A 902 7.36 36.88 0.55
CA ASP A 902 6.47 37.37 1.59
C ASP A 902 4.98 37.31 1.21
N PHE A 903 4.63 37.08 -0.06
CA PHE A 903 3.31 36.61 -0.47
C PHE A 903 3.10 35.16 -0.06
N SER A 904 2.96 34.96 1.25
CA SER A 904 2.95 33.65 1.90
C SER A 904 1.55 33.16 2.25
N ASN A 905 0.53 34.03 2.25
CA ASN A 905 -0.85 33.63 2.54
C ASN A 905 -1.63 33.38 1.26
N VAL A 906 -2.34 32.26 1.20
CA VAL A 906 -3.21 31.84 0.10
C VAL A 906 -4.65 31.73 0.62
N SER A 907 -5.58 32.44 -0.03
CA SER A 907 -7.03 32.27 0.19
C SER A 907 -7.67 31.95 -1.15
N TYR A 908 -8.51 30.93 -1.24
CA TYR A 908 -9.15 30.56 -2.50
C TYR A 908 -10.53 29.95 -2.30
N TYR A 909 -11.38 30.12 -3.31
CA TYR A 909 -12.68 29.45 -3.40
C TYR A 909 -12.64 28.40 -4.51
N GLY A 910 -12.59 27.12 -4.16
CA GLY A 910 -12.38 26.01 -5.09
C GLY A 910 -12.25 24.68 -4.36
N ARG A 911 -11.66 23.65 -4.99
CA ARG A 911 -11.51 22.33 -4.33
C ARG A 911 -10.36 22.29 -3.33
N GLY A 912 -10.61 21.77 -2.13
CA GLY A 912 -9.59 21.67 -1.07
C GLY A 912 -9.97 20.79 0.13
N PRO A 913 -9.18 20.84 1.22
CA PRO A 913 -7.97 21.66 1.38
C PRO A 913 -6.69 21.02 0.82
N TYR A 914 -6.71 19.73 0.50
CA TYR A 914 -5.53 18.99 0.01
C TYR A 914 -5.34 19.16 -1.51
N GLU A 915 -4.19 18.76 -2.04
CA GLU A 915 -3.95 18.79 -3.49
C GLU A 915 -4.90 17.85 -4.25
N ASN A 916 -5.31 18.26 -5.44
CA ASN A 916 -6.23 17.52 -6.30
C ASN A 916 -5.94 17.80 -7.78
N TYR A 917 -6.33 16.85 -8.63
CA TYR A 917 -6.08 16.86 -10.07
C TYR A 917 -7.36 16.52 -10.83
N ILE A 918 -7.36 16.73 -12.16
CA ILE A 918 -8.58 16.58 -12.95
C ILE A 918 -9.18 15.17 -12.93
N ASP A 919 -8.35 14.16 -12.67
CA ASP A 919 -8.73 12.77 -12.47
C ASP A 919 -8.91 12.42 -10.98
N ARG A 920 -8.14 13.04 -10.06
CA ARG A 920 -8.24 12.81 -8.59
C ARG A 920 -8.76 14.02 -7.82
N LYS A 921 -10.09 14.19 -7.71
CA LYS A 921 -10.70 15.35 -7.01
C LYS A 921 -12.03 15.09 -6.30
N TYR A 922 -12.51 13.86 -6.24
CA TYR A 922 -13.84 13.53 -5.71
C TYR A 922 -13.93 13.71 -4.18
N SER A 923 -12.82 13.51 -3.46
CA SER A 923 -12.71 13.75 -2.01
C SER A 923 -12.62 15.22 -1.61
N SER A 924 -12.31 16.10 -2.57
CA SER A 924 -12.06 17.53 -2.34
C SER A 924 -13.32 18.35 -2.61
N GLU A 925 -13.84 18.98 -1.57
CA GLU A 925 -15.05 19.81 -1.64
C GLU A 925 -14.74 21.18 -2.20
N VAL A 926 -15.71 21.77 -2.90
CA VAL A 926 -15.69 23.19 -3.21
C VAL A 926 -16.00 23.99 -1.94
N GLY A 927 -15.07 24.84 -1.52
CA GLY A 927 -15.20 25.64 -0.32
C GLY A 927 -14.20 26.79 -0.27
N LEU A 928 -14.33 27.64 0.76
CA LEU A 928 -13.37 28.70 1.04
C LEU A 928 -12.24 28.15 1.92
N TYR A 929 -11.01 28.20 1.42
CA TYR A 929 -9.83 27.70 2.11
C TYR A 929 -8.82 28.83 2.33
N ASN A 930 -8.18 28.83 3.51
CA ASN A 930 -7.08 29.72 3.85
C ASN A 930 -5.90 28.87 4.30
N GLN A 931 -4.77 29.03 3.64
CA GLN A 931 -3.54 28.28 3.86
C GLN A 931 -2.34 29.20 3.64
N THR A 932 -1.15 28.72 3.92
CA THR A 932 0.10 29.33 3.52
C THR A 932 0.67 28.64 2.27
N VAL A 933 1.60 29.31 1.59
CA VAL A 933 2.34 28.74 0.45
C VAL A 933 3.16 27.52 0.91
N SER A 934 3.76 27.55 2.10
CA SER A 934 4.46 26.38 2.66
C SER A 934 3.53 25.19 2.89
N GLU A 935 2.27 25.41 3.30
CA GLU A 935 1.27 24.34 3.45
C GLU A 935 0.76 23.77 2.10
N GLN A 936 1.05 24.42 0.96
CA GLN A 936 0.69 23.87 -0.35
C GLN A 936 1.64 22.76 -0.81
N TYR A 937 2.87 22.72 -0.30
CA TYR A 937 3.88 21.73 -0.69
C TYR A 937 3.63 20.40 0.02
N TYR A 938 3.45 19.31 -0.75
CA TYR A 938 3.48 17.96 -0.20
C TYR A 938 4.85 17.29 -0.47
N PRO A 939 5.59 16.86 0.57
CA PRO A 939 6.93 16.30 0.43
C PRO A 939 6.91 14.81 0.05
N TYR A 940 6.53 14.49 -1.19
CA TYR A 940 6.70 13.13 -1.73
C TYR A 940 8.15 12.67 -1.63
N ILE A 941 8.39 11.39 -1.30
CA ILE A 941 9.74 10.84 -1.02
C ILE A 941 10.74 11.24 -2.10
N ARG A 942 10.39 11.02 -3.37
CA ARG A 942 11.05 11.63 -4.53
C ARG A 942 10.33 12.94 -4.88
N PRO A 943 11.06 14.07 -4.98
CA PRO A 943 10.49 15.33 -5.44
C PRO A 943 9.78 15.23 -6.80
N GLN A 944 8.62 15.88 -6.93
CA GLN A 944 7.79 15.90 -8.15
C GLN A 944 6.70 16.98 -8.08
N GLU A 945 5.87 17.12 -9.13
CA GLU A 945 4.71 18.03 -9.13
C GLU A 945 3.77 17.76 -7.93
N THR A 946 3.38 18.85 -7.26
CA THR A 946 2.55 18.84 -6.05
C THR A 946 1.82 20.18 -5.87
N GLY A 947 0.77 20.19 -5.07
CA GLY A 947 0.11 21.41 -4.57
C GLY A 947 -1.03 21.93 -5.44
N ASN A 948 -1.34 21.27 -6.56
CA ASN A 948 -2.38 21.71 -7.47
C ASN A 948 -3.78 21.73 -6.83
N LYS A 949 -4.57 22.76 -7.15
CA LYS A 949 -6.00 22.88 -6.82
C LYS A 949 -6.80 23.03 -8.10
N THR A 950 -7.92 22.32 -8.24
CA THR A 950 -8.82 22.39 -9.40
C THR A 950 -10.15 23.06 -9.06
N ASP A 951 -10.92 23.38 -10.11
CA ASP A 951 -12.26 23.97 -10.03
C ASP A 951 -12.28 25.27 -9.18
N VAL A 952 -11.25 26.11 -9.32
CA VAL A 952 -11.07 27.34 -8.53
C VAL A 952 -11.78 28.52 -9.20
N ARG A 953 -12.56 29.26 -8.43
CA ARG A 953 -13.29 30.45 -8.88
C ARG A 953 -12.41 31.68 -8.82
N TRP A 954 -11.67 31.81 -7.73
CA TRP A 954 -10.68 32.85 -7.49
C TRP A 954 -9.63 32.37 -6.48
N VAL A 955 -8.43 32.91 -6.60
CA VAL A 955 -7.34 32.71 -5.64
C VAL A 955 -6.71 34.06 -5.30
N THR A 956 -6.38 34.28 -4.04
CA THR A 956 -5.73 35.48 -3.53
C THR A 956 -4.45 35.11 -2.81
N LEU A 957 -3.33 35.67 -3.27
CA LEU A 957 -2.06 35.65 -2.52
C LEU A 957 -1.87 36.98 -1.82
N SER A 958 -1.40 36.99 -0.57
CA SER A 958 -1.17 38.23 0.16
C SER A 958 0.05 38.21 1.07
N ASN A 959 0.68 39.37 1.17
CA ASN A 959 1.69 39.69 2.18
C ASN A 959 1.11 40.70 3.19
N ASP A 960 1.95 41.44 3.90
CA ASP A 960 1.51 42.43 4.90
C ASP A 960 0.93 43.71 4.28
N LYS A 961 1.22 43.99 2.99
CA LYS A 961 0.87 45.25 2.34
C LYS A 961 -0.13 45.07 1.20
N LEU A 962 0.00 44.00 0.43
CA LEU A 962 -0.71 43.76 -0.81
C LEU A 962 -1.52 42.46 -0.77
N LYS A 963 -2.64 42.48 -1.49
CA LYS A 963 -3.41 41.30 -1.92
C LYS A 963 -3.42 41.25 -3.45
N LEU A 964 -3.17 40.06 -4.00
CA LEU A 964 -3.22 39.77 -5.43
C LEU A 964 -4.31 38.74 -5.68
N THR A 965 -5.45 39.18 -6.20
CA THR A 965 -6.57 38.30 -6.53
C THR A 965 -6.54 37.95 -8.01
N VAL A 966 -6.62 36.66 -8.32
CA VAL A 966 -6.72 36.10 -9.66
C VAL A 966 -8.13 35.56 -9.88
N THR A 967 -8.76 35.98 -10.96
CA THR A 967 -10.04 35.45 -11.47
C THR A 967 -9.91 35.07 -12.94
N SER A 968 -10.80 34.22 -13.45
CA SER A 968 -10.84 33.82 -14.86
C SER A 968 -12.25 33.69 -15.43
N ASP A 969 -12.35 33.63 -16.76
CA ASP A 969 -13.61 33.45 -17.49
C ASP A 969 -14.19 32.04 -17.38
N GLU A 970 -13.33 31.08 -17.02
CA GLU A 970 -13.68 29.72 -16.62
C GLU A 970 -13.16 29.39 -15.20
N LEU A 971 -13.40 28.19 -14.70
CA LEU A 971 -12.78 27.73 -13.45
C LEU A 971 -11.30 27.46 -13.71
N LEU A 972 -10.41 28.01 -12.87
CA LEU A 972 -8.97 27.82 -12.99
C LEU A 972 -8.46 26.66 -12.14
N SER A 973 -7.25 26.22 -12.46
CA SER A 973 -6.39 25.48 -11.53
C SER A 973 -5.23 26.37 -11.11
N PHE A 974 -4.71 26.19 -9.89
CA PHE A 974 -3.51 26.90 -9.48
C PHE A 974 -2.58 26.03 -8.66
N THR A 975 -1.31 26.42 -8.64
CA THR A 975 -0.28 25.89 -7.75
C THR A 975 0.53 27.07 -7.23
N ALA A 976 0.74 27.16 -5.91
CA ALA A 976 1.54 28.21 -5.29
C ALA A 976 2.62 27.56 -4.40
N LEU A 977 3.90 27.72 -4.72
CA LEU A 977 5.01 27.05 -4.03
C LEU A 977 6.20 27.99 -3.83
N HIS A 978 7.01 27.73 -2.80
CA HIS A 978 8.33 28.35 -2.64
C HIS A 978 9.43 27.65 -3.48
N PHE A 979 9.02 26.92 -4.52
CA PHE A 979 9.87 26.11 -5.39
C PHE A 979 9.53 26.42 -6.85
N LEU A 980 10.55 26.40 -7.71
CA LEU A 980 10.36 26.40 -9.16
C LEU A 980 10.16 24.97 -9.68
N ASN A 981 9.67 24.83 -10.91
CA ASN A 981 9.56 23.54 -11.59
C ASN A 981 10.89 22.75 -11.58
N GLU A 982 12.01 23.43 -11.82
CA GLU A 982 13.36 22.85 -11.82
C GLU A 982 13.80 22.29 -10.45
N ASP A 983 13.23 22.76 -9.34
CA ASP A 983 13.53 22.19 -8.02
C ASP A 983 12.88 20.82 -7.82
N LEU A 984 11.83 20.51 -8.59
CA LEU A 984 11.02 19.28 -8.48
C LEU A 984 11.22 18.32 -9.67
N ASP A 985 11.87 18.77 -10.74
CA ASP A 985 12.06 18.04 -11.99
C ASP A 985 13.45 17.38 -12.03
N ASP A 986 13.50 16.05 -12.06
CA ASP A 986 14.76 15.28 -12.15
C ASP A 986 15.33 15.23 -13.59
N GLY A 987 14.60 15.73 -14.58
CA GLY A 987 15.00 15.74 -15.97
C GLY A 987 14.68 14.43 -16.69
N ILE A 988 15.57 13.97 -17.57
CA ILE A 988 15.31 12.83 -18.48
C ILE A 988 15.29 11.48 -17.73
N LYS A 989 15.99 11.38 -16.61
CA LYS A 989 16.07 10.19 -15.77
C LYS A 989 15.85 10.59 -14.32
N LYS A 990 15.31 9.68 -13.52
CA LYS A 990 15.23 9.88 -12.08
C LYS A 990 16.64 10.05 -11.51
N ASP A 991 16.82 11.08 -10.69
CA ASP A 991 18.03 11.30 -9.91
C ASP A 991 17.82 10.79 -8.48
N GLN A 992 18.90 10.50 -7.76
CA GLN A 992 18.86 9.99 -6.40
C GLN A 992 18.62 11.15 -5.42
N ARG A 993 17.41 11.73 -5.46
CA ARG A 993 17.01 12.93 -4.72
C ARG A 993 15.87 12.67 -3.74
N HIS A 994 15.83 13.46 -2.67
CA HIS A 994 14.91 13.26 -1.55
C HIS A 994 14.25 14.57 -1.16
N ALA A 995 12.96 14.56 -0.84
CA ALA A 995 12.25 15.79 -0.45
C ALA A 995 12.88 16.51 0.76
N ALA A 996 13.50 15.77 1.68
CA ALA A 996 14.19 16.35 2.84
C ALA A 996 15.41 17.21 2.48
N GLU A 997 15.94 17.09 1.26
CA GLU A 997 17.07 17.89 0.77
C GLU A 997 16.63 19.22 0.17
N LEU A 998 15.35 19.36 -0.18
CA LEU A 998 14.81 20.59 -0.76
C LEU A 998 14.71 21.71 0.27
N LYS A 999 15.09 22.91 -0.16
CA LYS A 999 14.99 24.14 0.65
C LYS A 999 14.15 25.15 -0.09
N GLU A 1000 13.19 25.74 0.62
CA GLU A 1000 12.37 26.82 0.07
C GLU A 1000 13.26 27.94 -0.47
N ARG A 1001 13.00 28.38 -1.70
CA ARG A 1001 13.67 29.53 -2.30
C ARG A 1001 13.12 30.83 -1.72
N ASP A 1002 13.84 31.93 -1.93
CA ASP A 1002 13.38 33.29 -1.62
C ASP A 1002 12.37 33.81 -2.68
N LEU A 1003 11.34 33.04 -2.98
CA LEU A 1003 10.29 33.42 -3.94
C LEU A 1003 8.99 32.67 -3.65
N THR A 1004 7.90 33.12 -4.26
CA THR A 1004 6.68 32.33 -4.45
C THR A 1004 6.44 32.19 -5.95
N SER A 1005 6.42 30.97 -6.47
CA SER A 1005 5.93 30.65 -7.81
C SER A 1005 4.42 30.46 -7.73
N LEU A 1006 3.67 31.23 -8.50
CA LEU A 1006 2.23 31.05 -8.71
C LEU A 1006 1.98 30.66 -10.17
N LYS A 1007 1.49 29.44 -10.37
CA LYS A 1007 0.99 28.93 -11.66
C LYS A 1007 -0.52 29.17 -11.72
N ILE A 1008 -0.97 29.81 -12.80
CA ILE A 1008 -2.35 30.17 -13.09
C ILE A 1008 -2.75 29.38 -14.34
N ASP A 1009 -3.36 28.23 -14.12
CA ASP A 1009 -3.63 27.26 -15.16
C ASP A 1009 -5.11 27.28 -15.56
N SER A 1010 -5.40 27.14 -16.86
CA SER A 1010 -6.72 26.68 -17.29
C SER A 1010 -6.88 25.22 -16.89
N LYS A 1011 -5.96 24.38 -17.35
CA LYS A 1011 -5.98 22.93 -17.13
C LYS A 1011 -4.57 22.35 -17.07
N GLN A 1012 -4.46 21.24 -16.35
CA GLN A 1012 -3.30 20.35 -16.32
C GLN A 1012 -3.81 18.93 -16.58
N MET A 1013 -3.06 18.12 -17.34
CA MET A 1013 -3.45 16.72 -17.59
C MET A 1013 -3.47 15.91 -16.27
N GLY A 1014 -4.15 14.76 -16.28
CA GLY A 1014 -4.29 13.89 -15.11
C GLY A 1014 -2.96 13.36 -14.56
N VAL A 1015 -2.98 12.82 -13.34
CA VAL A 1015 -1.81 12.18 -12.70
C VAL A 1015 -1.67 10.69 -13.03
N GLY A 1016 -2.71 10.04 -13.56
CA GLY A 1016 -2.63 8.63 -13.98
C GLY A 1016 -2.64 7.65 -12.80
N GLY A 1017 -2.00 6.49 -12.95
CA GLY A 1017 -1.92 5.48 -11.88
C GLY A 1017 -2.71 4.20 -12.12
N ILE A 1018 -2.99 3.82 -13.38
CA ILE A 1018 -3.35 2.43 -13.68
C ILE A 1018 -2.15 1.53 -13.31
N ASP A 1019 -0.98 1.90 -13.84
CA ASP A 1019 0.34 1.42 -13.46
C ASP A 1019 1.33 2.60 -13.44
N SER A 1020 2.61 2.34 -13.14
CA SER A 1020 3.69 3.34 -13.14
C SER A 1020 4.89 2.93 -14.01
N TRP A 1021 4.66 2.16 -15.07
CA TRP A 1021 5.71 1.69 -15.99
C TRP A 1021 5.35 1.78 -17.48
N GLN A 1022 4.13 2.20 -17.81
CA GLN A 1022 3.70 2.44 -19.20
C GLN A 1022 2.44 3.29 -19.34
N ALA A 1023 1.53 3.24 -18.37
CA ALA A 1023 0.19 3.79 -18.52
C ALA A 1023 0.16 5.32 -18.47
N TRP A 1024 -0.56 5.88 -19.44
CA TRP A 1024 -0.94 7.29 -19.43
C TRP A 1024 -2.21 7.50 -18.60
N PRO A 1025 -2.49 8.73 -18.15
CA PRO A 1025 -3.84 9.08 -17.73
C PRO A 1025 -4.87 8.67 -18.80
N MET A 1026 -6.06 8.25 -18.37
CA MET A 1026 -7.13 7.87 -19.30
C MET A 1026 -7.42 9.02 -20.28
N GLU A 1027 -7.78 8.68 -21.52
CA GLU A 1027 -7.88 9.63 -22.64
C GLU A 1027 -8.67 10.91 -22.33
N LYS A 1028 -9.77 10.81 -21.55
CA LYS A 1028 -10.59 11.94 -21.10
C LYS A 1028 -9.88 12.96 -20.18
N TYR A 1029 -8.70 12.61 -19.67
CA TYR A 1029 -7.85 13.44 -18.81
C TYR A 1029 -6.57 13.90 -19.50
N LEU A 1030 -6.45 13.71 -20.82
CA LEU A 1030 -5.34 14.22 -21.62
C LEU A 1030 -5.74 15.50 -22.34
N LEU A 1031 -4.76 16.37 -22.58
CA LEU A 1031 -4.97 17.62 -23.33
C LEU A 1031 -4.48 17.43 -24.78
N ARG A 1032 -5.41 17.14 -25.70
CA ARG A 1032 -5.12 16.88 -27.13
C ARG A 1032 -5.74 17.87 -28.13
N GLU A 1033 -6.35 18.94 -27.63
CA GLU A 1033 -7.00 19.93 -28.49
C GLU A 1033 -5.97 20.63 -29.39
N LYS A 1034 -6.39 21.06 -30.58
CA LYS A 1034 -5.51 21.81 -31.52
C LYS A 1034 -5.51 23.31 -31.27
N SER A 1035 -6.38 23.78 -30.39
CA SER A 1035 -6.52 25.18 -30.03
C SER A 1035 -6.90 25.27 -28.57
N TYR A 1036 -6.18 26.08 -27.81
CA TYR A 1036 -6.50 26.39 -26.43
C TYR A 1036 -6.68 27.90 -26.28
N GLN A 1037 -7.62 28.31 -25.44
CA GLN A 1037 -7.82 29.70 -25.09
C GLN A 1037 -8.21 29.80 -23.62
N TYR A 1038 -7.59 30.74 -22.91
CA TYR A 1038 -7.84 31.00 -21.51
C TYR A 1038 -7.71 32.50 -21.22
N GLN A 1039 -8.59 33.07 -20.40
CA GLN A 1039 -8.47 34.46 -19.96
C GLN A 1039 -8.55 34.58 -18.43
N PHE A 1040 -7.53 35.20 -17.85
CA PHE A 1040 -7.51 35.53 -16.43
C PHE A 1040 -7.30 37.04 -16.20
N LYS A 1041 -7.59 37.49 -14.98
CA LYS A 1041 -7.37 38.85 -14.50
C LYS A 1041 -6.69 38.82 -13.15
N ILE A 1042 -5.60 39.56 -13.01
CA ILE A 1042 -4.90 39.86 -11.76
C ILE A 1042 -5.33 41.25 -11.30
N THR A 1043 -5.88 41.33 -10.09
CA THR A 1043 -6.30 42.58 -9.45
C THR A 1043 -5.48 42.79 -8.17
N PRO A 1044 -4.59 43.80 -8.13
CA PRO A 1044 -3.87 44.16 -6.91
C PRO A 1044 -4.72 45.07 -6.01
N SER A 1045 -4.55 44.97 -4.71
CA SER A 1045 -5.13 45.89 -3.74
C SER A 1045 -4.27 46.00 -2.49
N LEU A 1046 -4.41 47.10 -1.75
CA LEU A 1046 -3.82 47.25 -0.41
C LEU A 1046 -4.57 46.32 0.57
N LYS A 1047 -3.83 45.74 1.52
CA LYS A 1047 -4.38 44.78 2.49
C LYS A 1047 -5.30 45.41 3.52
#